data_AF-A0A8S3ZVY7-F1
#
_entry.id   AF-A0A8S3ZVY7-F1
#
_cell.length_a   1.000
_cell.length_b   1.000
_cell.length_c   1.000
_cell.angle_alpha   90.00
_cell.angle_beta   90.00
_cell.angle_gamma   90.00
#
_symmetry.space_group_name_H-M   'P 1'
#
loop_
_entity.id
_entity.type
_entity.pdbx_description
1 polymer ?
#
loop_
_entity_poly.entity_id
_entity_poly.type
_entity_poly.pdbx_seq_one_letter_code
_entity_poly.pdbx_strand_id
1 'polypeptide(L)'
;VEGLPNWVEDQLGDTAGSSLIAGYLRNPAATSTWVSSIGELTDRPHSSMDRIIGNDPVLSSIRSYNHKGFSVSTNNDSEWSRPLTSVMTSSFSLQKGLTFCDDSSYHKPSDREAEVKIQMIEAKFQKEKLKLQQKHDVDVQKILDRKNNEIEDMKSHYKAKSKEMEETIGKLERKVQTLMKETEFIKQTKDKQISELRKITEESNEARRNDFDKRLHDAMAEFEQVKFELQKQHTQNIQEILDDTNNRLQHMEAEYSQQTTASTNLIKKLECRVQQLMKDVDCTLSQRSEEEKEKNEALAKYEKLATAYERLKEKLCQLEREQQMSQENHQLEMLGLKSQAEASLEHMVHEHTFAASKAASTISELEENIDHLKKSLKDAEDNWRQQIKELEETHQRSRNHLENIQEKQISKLKKEKEQIDETWAIRVTKLEQQLREKEATVSQLKEQNQQQSVQAKKALEEFKAQVEKNQKRIYEEMKEQMQQVVTDLTKSKQAREKQSKEFSRHLEEERCRHQNEISETRTAFEAEKAKMLRDFHMQKEYILREHEQDIGHLKEFQETEIHKLETRMREKQDKFEKSSTENEQLVRDLREQLVQANQLRKQQLVELGILREEEKQKIQRDHEAELTRLKAAYEQQKLQLSKAHSAEMESVLEKTNDQLRSIDREYAEQRNKSKESISELQSVIAQMKLDIKR
;
A
#
# COMPACT_ATOMS: atom_id res chain seq x y z
N VAL A 1 -32.52 -65.30 -14.97
CA VAL A 1 -32.58 -64.74 -16.34
C VAL A 1 -33.45 -63.50 -16.25
N GLU A 2 -32.99 -62.39 -16.80
CA GLU A 2 -33.13 -61.09 -16.13
C GLU A 2 -34.30 -60.23 -16.62
N GLY A 3 -34.87 -59.45 -15.71
CA GLY A 3 -35.86 -58.42 -16.02
C GLY A 3 -36.75 -58.03 -14.83
N LEU A 4 -36.56 -56.81 -14.31
CA LEU A 4 -37.50 -56.07 -13.45
C LEU A 4 -37.74 -56.69 -12.04
N PRO A 5 -38.45 -56.04 -11.08
CA PRO A 5 -39.18 -54.76 -11.17
C PRO A 5 -38.94 -53.72 -10.04
N ASN A 6 -39.52 -52.53 -10.27
CA ASN A 6 -40.18 -51.60 -9.33
C ASN A 6 -39.69 -51.45 -7.87
N TRP A 7 -39.01 -50.31 -7.65
CA TRP A 7 -39.35 -49.19 -6.73
C TRP A 7 -39.88 -49.41 -5.29
N VAL A 8 -39.50 -48.44 -4.44
CA VAL A 8 -40.09 -47.98 -3.15
C VAL A 8 -39.58 -48.68 -1.87
N GLU A 9 -39.06 -47.83 -0.96
CA GLU A 9 -38.85 -48.02 0.50
C GLU A 9 -37.91 -49.14 1.00
N ASP A 10 -37.14 -48.98 2.09
CA ASP A 10 -36.58 -47.76 2.70
C ASP A 10 -35.40 -48.13 3.65
N GLN A 11 -34.60 -47.13 4.06
CA GLN A 11 -33.87 -47.04 5.34
C GLN A 11 -32.75 -48.04 5.76
N LEU A 12 -31.69 -47.43 6.34
CA LEU A 12 -30.75 -47.93 7.37
C LEU A 12 -29.70 -49.01 7.03
N GLY A 13 -28.44 -48.76 7.43
CA GLY A 13 -27.41 -49.80 7.65
C GLY A 13 -25.96 -49.40 7.37
N ASP A 14 -25.20 -49.00 8.41
CA ASP A 14 -23.78 -48.64 8.30
C ASP A 14 -22.83 -49.81 7.93
N THR A 15 -21.77 -49.51 7.16
CA THR A 15 -20.35 -49.89 7.41
C THR A 15 -19.49 -49.36 6.24
N ALA A 16 -18.39 -48.59 6.36
CA ALA A 16 -17.28 -48.44 7.31
C ALA A 16 -15.99 -49.22 6.92
N GLY A 17 -14.87 -48.49 6.89
CA GLY A 17 -13.52 -48.96 6.48
C GLY A 17 -13.27 -48.87 4.96
N SER A 18 -12.06 -48.74 4.41
CA SER A 18 -10.66 -48.60 4.87
C SER A 18 -9.81 -48.97 3.61
N SER A 19 -8.54 -48.61 3.40
CA SER A 19 -7.53 -47.85 4.17
C SER A 19 -6.27 -47.62 3.28
N LEU A 20 -5.15 -47.18 3.89
CA LEU A 20 -3.76 -47.11 3.36
C LEU A 20 -3.45 -45.87 2.48
N ILE A 21 -2.22 -45.32 2.43
CA ILE A 21 -0.89 -45.78 2.92
C ILE A 21 -0.18 -44.70 3.78
N ALA A 22 0.69 -45.14 4.70
CA ALA A 22 1.61 -44.34 5.55
C ALA A 22 2.80 -43.71 4.74
N GLY A 23 3.80 -42.97 5.26
CA GLY A 23 4.16 -42.49 6.60
C GLY A 23 5.68 -42.64 6.86
N TYR A 24 6.35 -41.68 7.52
CA TYR A 24 7.78 -41.73 7.88
C TYR A 24 8.09 -40.93 9.16
N LEU A 25 9.18 -41.27 9.87
CA LEU A 25 9.55 -40.70 11.18
C LEU A 25 10.82 -39.84 11.14
N ARG A 26 10.94 -38.81 12.01
CA ARG A 26 11.90 -38.81 13.15
C ARG A 26 11.80 -37.62 14.13
N ASN A 27 12.15 -37.91 15.38
CA ASN A 27 12.59 -37.00 16.47
C ASN A 27 14.05 -36.49 16.22
N PRO A 28 14.65 -35.52 17.00
CA PRO A 28 14.40 -35.27 18.44
C PRO A 28 14.56 -33.83 19.03
N ALA A 29 14.24 -33.74 20.34
CA ALA A 29 14.84 -32.86 21.38
C ALA A 29 14.53 -31.34 21.39
N ALA A 30 14.49 -30.65 22.54
CA ALA A 30 14.31 -31.05 23.97
C ALA A 30 14.06 -29.81 24.87
N THR A 31 13.53 -30.02 26.10
CA THR A 31 13.52 -29.10 27.27
C THR A 31 12.78 -27.74 27.13
N SER A 32 12.14 -27.16 28.17
CA SER A 32 11.86 -27.62 29.54
C SER A 32 10.72 -26.81 30.20
N THR A 33 9.82 -27.51 30.90
CA THR A 33 9.20 -27.23 32.23
C THR A 33 9.13 -25.76 32.76
N TRP A 34 8.04 -25.27 33.35
CA TRP A 34 7.00 -25.90 34.20
C TRP A 34 5.59 -25.27 34.05
N VAL A 35 4.55 -25.98 34.55
CA VAL A 35 3.17 -25.49 34.76
C VAL A 35 2.68 -25.89 36.16
N SER A 36 2.11 -24.95 36.93
CA SER A 36 1.12 -25.12 38.02
C SER A 36 1.00 -23.86 38.89
N SER A 37 -0.05 -23.61 39.69
CA SER A 37 -1.47 -24.02 39.67
C SER A 37 -2.27 -23.19 40.71
N ILE A 38 -3.61 -23.22 40.56
CA ILE A 38 -4.70 -23.00 41.54
C ILE A 38 -4.28 -23.00 43.04
N GLY A 39 -4.85 -22.11 43.87
CA GLY A 39 -4.86 -22.31 45.33
C GLY A 39 -5.45 -21.19 46.19
N GLU A 40 -6.31 -21.57 47.14
CA GLU A 40 -7.21 -20.78 47.99
C GLU A 40 -6.57 -19.97 49.15
N LEU A 41 -7.38 -19.04 49.69
CA LEU A 41 -7.63 -18.71 51.12
C LEU A 41 -6.55 -19.02 52.20
N THR A 42 -6.12 -18.03 53.01
CA THR A 42 -5.98 -18.13 54.50
C THR A 42 -5.63 -16.80 55.20
N ASP A 43 -5.76 -16.78 56.54
CA ASP A 43 -5.57 -15.63 57.46
C ASP A 43 -4.15 -15.51 58.06
N ARG A 44 -3.70 -14.25 58.31
CA ARG A 44 -2.75 -13.84 59.38
C ARG A 44 -1.29 -14.40 59.28
N PRO A 45 -0.32 -14.07 60.18
CA PRO A 45 -0.36 -13.25 61.42
C PRO A 45 0.72 -12.14 61.54
N HIS A 46 0.79 -11.51 62.72
CA HIS A 46 1.82 -10.53 63.12
C HIS A 46 3.03 -11.18 63.84
N SER A 47 4.24 -10.63 63.67
CA SER A 47 5.41 -10.71 64.58
C SER A 47 6.59 -9.93 63.93
N SER A 48 7.64 -9.44 64.60
CA SER A 48 7.86 -8.62 65.83
C SER A 48 9.38 -8.28 65.87
N MET A 49 9.91 -7.71 66.98
CA MET A 49 11.34 -7.34 67.21
C MET A 49 11.80 -6.08 66.41
N ASP A 50 12.18 -4.96 67.06
CA ASP A 50 13.40 -4.61 67.85
C ASP A 50 14.54 -4.05 66.93
N ARG A 51 15.32 -2.99 67.25
CA ARG A 51 15.51 -2.16 68.48
C ARG A 51 16.32 -0.86 68.24
N ILE A 52 16.00 0.21 69.00
CA ILE A 52 16.91 1.21 69.63
C ILE A 52 17.63 2.26 68.72
N ILE A 53 18.09 3.35 69.38
CA ILE A 53 18.79 4.58 68.91
C ILE A 53 17.85 5.64 68.28
N GLY A 54 17.69 6.87 68.82
CA GLY A 54 18.15 7.41 70.10
C GLY A 54 17.76 8.90 70.32
N ASN A 55 17.61 9.29 71.60
CA ASN A 55 17.83 10.59 72.30
C ASN A 55 18.09 11.88 71.46
N ASP A 56 17.68 13.11 71.83
CA ASP A 56 17.03 13.72 73.03
C ASP A 56 16.79 15.24 72.71
N PRO A 57 16.38 16.15 73.63
CA PRO A 57 15.28 16.10 74.61
C PRO A 57 14.40 17.39 74.58
N VAL A 58 13.35 17.46 75.41
CA VAL A 58 12.71 18.74 75.84
C VAL A 58 12.64 18.80 77.38
N LEU A 59 12.78 20.00 77.94
CA LEU A 59 13.06 20.28 79.35
C LEU A 59 11.87 20.06 80.31
N SER A 60 12.12 19.48 81.50
CA SER A 60 11.87 20.17 82.79
C SER A 60 12.28 19.40 84.07
N SER A 61 13.37 19.85 84.70
CA SER A 61 13.69 19.94 86.15
C SER A 61 12.96 19.07 87.20
N ILE A 62 13.72 18.22 87.93
CA ILE A 62 13.42 17.76 89.31
C ILE A 62 14.71 17.74 90.17
N ARG A 63 14.55 18.14 91.46
CA ARG A 63 15.34 17.83 92.69
C ARG A 63 16.31 16.60 92.64
N SER A 64 17.38 16.45 93.43
CA SER A 64 17.64 16.93 94.81
C SER A 64 19.04 16.62 95.40
N TYR A 65 19.38 17.27 96.52
CA TYR A 65 20.12 16.78 97.72
C TYR A 65 21.60 16.30 97.71
N ASN A 66 22.34 16.85 98.69
CA ASN A 66 23.35 16.20 99.56
C ASN A 66 24.74 15.83 98.95
N HIS A 67 25.84 15.69 99.72
CA HIS A 67 26.02 15.67 101.20
C HIS A 67 27.45 16.08 101.66
N LYS A 68 27.57 16.51 102.93
CA LYS A 68 28.67 16.32 103.93
C LYS A 68 30.16 16.43 103.53
N GLY A 69 30.90 17.23 104.32
CA GLY A 69 32.36 17.14 104.57
C GLY A 69 32.82 18.40 105.33
N PHE A 70 33.04 18.36 106.65
CA PHE A 70 34.30 18.01 107.37
C PHE A 70 35.52 18.85 106.95
N SER A 71 36.35 19.41 107.84
CA SER A 71 36.30 19.55 109.32
C SER A 71 37.53 20.33 109.85
N VAL A 72 37.61 20.58 111.18
CA VAL A 72 38.86 20.82 111.95
C VAL A 72 39.58 22.15 111.64
N SER A 73 39.36 23.20 112.45
CA SER A 73 40.25 23.68 113.55
C SER A 73 41.36 24.66 113.06
N THR A 74 42.00 25.51 113.86
CA THR A 74 42.19 25.59 115.32
C THR A 74 42.10 27.04 115.86
N ASN A 75 41.72 27.13 117.14
CA ASN A 75 42.25 27.99 118.22
C ASN A 75 42.78 29.42 117.97
N ASN A 76 42.33 30.30 118.86
CA ASN A 76 43.13 31.28 119.62
C ASN A 76 43.69 32.55 118.89
N ASP A 77 44.00 33.64 119.58
CA ASP A 77 43.95 33.88 121.05
C ASP A 77 43.49 35.32 121.41
N SER A 78 43.23 35.52 122.71
CA SER A 78 43.65 36.63 123.62
C SER A 78 44.07 38.01 123.02
N GLU A 79 43.82 39.14 123.67
CA GLU A 79 44.32 39.43 125.04
C GLU A 79 43.32 40.04 126.04
N TRP A 80 43.27 39.40 127.21
CA TRP A 80 43.08 40.08 128.49
C TRP A 80 44.38 40.78 128.93
N SER A 81 44.28 41.85 129.73
CA SER A 81 45.32 42.17 130.75
C SER A 81 44.81 43.03 131.90
N ARG A 82 44.23 42.35 132.90
CA ARG A 82 44.56 42.54 134.33
C ARG A 82 45.73 41.58 134.65
N PRO A 83 46.51 41.64 135.76
CA PRO A 83 46.17 42.04 137.14
C PRO A 83 47.19 43.07 137.73
N LEU A 84 47.33 43.40 139.02
CA LEU A 84 47.06 42.74 140.31
C LEU A 84 46.58 43.76 141.39
N THR A 85 46.15 43.41 142.62
CA THR A 85 46.07 42.09 143.28
C THR A 85 44.62 41.76 143.72
N SER A 86 44.15 41.62 144.98
CA SER A 86 44.71 41.67 146.33
C SER A 86 43.84 40.86 147.33
N VAL A 87 44.27 40.68 148.58
CA VAL A 87 43.62 39.82 149.59
C VAL A 87 43.18 40.57 150.86
N MET A 88 42.14 40.03 151.48
CA MET A 88 41.32 40.47 152.62
C MET A 88 42.06 40.80 153.95
N THR A 89 41.45 41.64 154.80
CA THR A 89 41.36 41.41 156.28
C THR A 89 40.32 42.30 157.02
N SER A 90 39.35 41.63 157.67
CA SER A 90 38.72 41.89 159.00
C SER A 90 38.61 43.29 159.65
N SER A 91 37.38 43.84 159.67
CA SER A 91 36.51 44.15 160.85
C SER A 91 36.98 44.87 162.15
N PHE A 92 36.10 45.75 162.68
CA PHE A 92 36.06 46.37 164.04
C PHE A 92 37.20 47.38 164.38
N SER A 93 37.13 48.29 165.37
CA SER A 93 36.17 48.57 166.47
C SER A 93 35.99 50.11 166.77
N LEU A 94 35.60 50.52 167.99
CA LEU A 94 35.18 51.89 168.39
C LEU A 94 35.99 52.48 169.58
N GLN A 95 36.21 53.81 169.57
CA GLN A 95 36.29 54.78 170.70
C GLN A 95 37.34 54.73 171.87
N LYS A 96 37.84 55.95 172.17
CA LYS A 96 38.00 56.64 173.51
C LYS A 96 39.28 56.54 174.37
N GLY A 97 39.42 57.59 175.21
CA GLY A 97 40.49 57.93 176.17
C GLY A 97 41.05 59.33 175.86
N LEU A 98 40.85 60.44 176.60
CA LEU A 98 40.47 60.79 177.98
C LEU A 98 41.60 60.68 179.04
N THR A 99 41.90 61.81 179.67
CA THR A 99 42.77 61.98 180.86
C THR A 99 42.12 62.94 181.88
N PHE A 100 42.68 63.01 183.09
CA PHE A 100 41.96 63.31 184.34
C PHE A 100 42.54 64.54 185.09
N CYS A 101 41.75 65.14 186.00
CA CYS A 101 42.14 66.25 186.89
C CYS A 101 42.97 65.71 188.09
N ASP A 102 43.28 66.40 189.21
CA ASP A 102 43.16 67.77 189.72
C ASP A 102 44.22 67.92 190.85
N ASP A 103 44.56 69.12 191.35
CA ASP A 103 45.08 69.27 192.74
C ASP A 103 45.07 70.73 193.27
N SER A 104 45.04 70.94 194.60
CA SER A 104 44.70 72.27 195.16
C SER A 104 45.16 72.62 196.61
N SER A 105 45.70 73.84 196.74
CA SER A 105 45.52 74.80 197.87
C SER A 105 46.37 74.73 199.17
N TYR A 106 46.38 75.90 199.86
CA TYR A 106 46.73 76.21 201.28
C TYR A 106 48.22 76.56 201.62
N HIS A 107 48.56 77.46 202.59
CA HIS A 107 47.78 78.31 203.53
C HIS A 107 48.64 79.45 204.20
N LYS A 108 48.06 80.65 204.46
CA LYS A 108 48.25 81.58 205.65
C LYS A 108 49.69 82.06 206.06
N PRO A 109 49.90 82.92 207.11
CA PRO A 109 49.38 84.30 207.28
C PRO A 109 50.43 85.35 207.80
N SER A 110 50.00 86.63 207.91
CA SER A 110 50.50 87.75 208.76
C SER A 110 51.74 88.59 208.39
N ASP A 111 51.49 89.92 208.40
CA ASP A 111 52.34 91.06 208.80
C ASP A 111 53.61 91.48 208.02
N ARG A 112 53.34 92.17 206.90
CA ARG A 112 53.61 93.62 206.74
C ARG A 112 55.07 94.14 206.81
N GLU A 113 56.00 93.47 206.14
CA GLU A 113 57.04 94.22 205.39
C GLU A 113 57.57 93.46 204.15
N ALA A 114 57.55 92.12 204.17
CA ALA A 114 58.12 91.29 203.10
C ALA A 114 57.32 91.27 201.78
N GLU A 115 56.01 91.58 201.82
CA GLU A 115 55.04 91.29 200.76
C GLU A 115 55.33 91.99 199.42
N VAL A 116 55.95 93.19 199.47
CA VAL A 116 56.29 94.00 198.29
C VAL A 116 57.35 93.36 197.40
N LYS A 117 58.23 92.49 197.95
CA LYS A 117 59.35 91.90 197.18
C LYS A 117 58.96 90.68 196.33
N ILE A 118 57.91 89.95 196.71
CA ILE A 118 57.53 88.68 196.07
C ILE A 118 56.84 88.94 194.71
N GLN A 119 55.91 89.90 194.64
CA GLN A 119 55.15 90.20 193.41
C GLN A 119 56.03 90.56 192.20
N MET A 120 57.22 91.13 192.43
CA MET A 120 58.15 91.52 191.35
C MET A 120 58.88 90.33 190.69
N ILE A 121 58.88 89.14 191.32
CA ILE A 121 59.49 87.93 190.75
C ILE A 121 58.47 87.16 189.89
N GLU A 122 57.25 87.00 190.38
CA GLU A 122 56.11 86.35 189.70
C GLU A 122 55.92 86.89 188.26
N ALA A 123 55.92 88.22 188.12
CA ALA A 123 55.73 88.91 186.85
C ALA A 123 56.83 88.65 185.80
N LYS A 124 58.05 88.26 186.22
CA LYS A 124 59.13 87.92 185.28
C LYS A 124 58.93 86.55 184.65
N PHE A 125 58.48 85.56 185.43
CA PHE A 125 58.29 84.19 184.97
C PHE A 125 57.22 84.09 183.87
N GLN A 126 56.07 84.76 184.06
CA GLN A 126 54.98 84.77 183.06
C GLN A 126 55.42 85.38 181.72
N LYS A 127 56.30 86.40 181.75
CA LYS A 127 56.85 87.04 180.54
C LYS A 127 57.77 86.13 179.72
N GLU A 128 58.46 85.19 180.38
CA GLU A 128 59.33 84.22 179.72
C GLU A 128 58.54 83.06 179.11
N LYS A 129 57.54 82.55 179.84
CA LYS A 129 56.60 81.54 179.33
C LYS A 129 55.93 81.97 178.02
N LEU A 130 55.47 83.23 177.94
CA LEU A 130 54.86 83.79 176.73
C LEU A 130 55.83 83.84 175.53
N LYS A 131 57.12 84.13 175.77
CA LYS A 131 58.15 84.14 174.72
C LYS A 131 58.45 82.75 174.16
N LEU A 132 58.45 81.71 175.00
CA LEU A 132 58.62 80.33 174.53
C LEU A 132 57.46 79.90 173.63
N GLN A 133 56.22 80.22 174.03
CA GLN A 133 55.01 79.94 173.26
C GLN A 133 55.08 80.56 171.85
N GLN A 134 55.34 81.88 171.76
CA GLN A 134 55.46 82.59 170.49
C GLN A 134 56.53 81.99 169.56
N LYS A 135 57.62 81.44 170.10
CA LYS A 135 58.67 80.81 169.29
C LYS A 135 58.23 79.44 168.75
N HIS A 136 57.57 78.63 169.57
CA HIS A 136 57.01 77.34 169.18
C HIS A 136 56.01 77.49 168.02
N ASP A 137 55.08 78.42 168.14
CA ASP A 137 53.98 78.57 167.18
C ASP A 137 54.47 79.01 165.79
N VAL A 138 55.55 79.82 165.73
CA VAL A 138 56.23 80.21 164.49
C VAL A 138 56.92 79.03 163.80
N ASP A 139 57.54 78.13 164.55
CA ASP A 139 58.23 76.96 163.96
C ASP A 139 57.23 75.87 163.53
N VAL A 140 56.07 75.74 164.20
CA VAL A 140 54.94 74.94 163.72
C VAL A 140 54.40 75.47 162.39
N GLN A 141 54.22 76.79 162.26
CA GLN A 141 53.73 77.39 161.01
C GLN A 141 54.67 77.10 159.83
N LYS A 142 56.00 77.21 160.00
CA LYS A 142 56.98 76.87 158.95
C LYS A 142 56.91 75.40 158.51
N ILE A 143 56.55 74.48 159.41
CA ILE A 143 56.36 73.06 159.09
C ILE A 143 55.08 72.87 158.27
N LEU A 144 53.99 73.53 158.64
CA LEU A 144 52.74 73.56 157.86
C LEU A 144 52.97 74.14 156.46
N ASP A 145 53.63 75.28 156.34
CA ASP A 145 53.89 75.95 155.06
C ASP A 145 54.76 75.06 154.13
N ARG A 146 55.79 74.40 154.67
CA ARG A 146 56.58 73.41 153.91
C ARG A 146 55.75 72.21 153.46
N LYS A 147 54.91 71.65 154.33
CA LYS A 147 54.08 70.49 153.96
C LYS A 147 52.98 70.86 152.98
N ASN A 148 52.43 72.06 153.06
CA ASN A 148 51.49 72.59 152.07
C ASN A 148 52.15 72.75 150.70
N ASN A 149 53.39 73.25 150.64
CA ASN A 149 54.15 73.35 149.38
C ASN A 149 54.46 71.95 148.79
N GLU A 150 54.99 71.00 149.59
CA GLU A 150 55.20 69.62 149.12
C GLU A 150 53.90 68.98 148.58
N ILE A 151 52.77 69.24 149.23
CA ILE A 151 51.45 68.76 148.79
C ILE A 151 51.03 69.41 147.46
N GLU A 152 51.26 70.70 147.26
CA GLU A 152 50.87 71.39 146.02
C GLU A 152 51.82 71.07 144.85
N ASP A 153 53.12 70.89 145.11
CA ASP A 153 54.09 70.37 144.13
C ASP A 153 53.70 68.95 143.68
N MET A 154 53.30 68.08 144.61
CA MET A 154 52.80 66.73 144.29
C MET A 154 51.51 66.76 143.49
N LYS A 155 50.54 67.64 143.82
CA LYS A 155 49.34 67.86 142.99
C LYS A 155 49.70 68.38 141.60
N SER A 156 50.67 69.29 141.50
CA SER A 156 51.15 69.86 140.24
C SER A 156 51.75 68.78 139.34
N HIS A 157 52.62 67.95 139.91
CA HIS A 157 53.20 66.78 139.22
C HIS A 157 52.12 65.80 138.72
N TYR A 158 51.14 65.42 139.56
CA TYR A 158 50.07 64.52 139.12
C TYR A 158 49.14 65.14 138.08
N LYS A 159 48.81 66.43 138.17
CA LYS A 159 48.06 67.16 137.12
C LYS A 159 48.82 67.18 135.79
N ALA A 160 50.12 67.47 135.83
CA ALA A 160 50.98 67.44 134.65
C ALA A 160 51.05 66.04 134.02
N LYS A 161 51.19 64.99 134.84
CA LYS A 161 51.21 63.60 134.37
C LYS A 161 49.86 63.14 133.78
N SER A 162 48.73 63.56 134.36
CA SER A 162 47.40 63.31 133.77
C SER A 162 47.29 63.92 132.37
N LYS A 163 47.64 65.21 132.25
CA LYS A 163 47.64 65.93 130.96
C LYS A 163 48.56 65.29 129.92
N GLU A 164 49.74 64.80 130.32
CA GLU A 164 50.66 64.08 129.43
C GLU A 164 50.05 62.76 128.92
N MET A 165 49.33 62.02 129.77
CA MET A 165 48.61 60.80 129.38
C MET A 165 47.43 61.13 128.46
N GLU A 166 46.62 62.15 128.79
CA GLU A 166 45.50 62.63 127.96
C GLU A 166 45.97 63.07 126.57
N GLU A 167 47.06 63.85 126.49
CA GLU A 167 47.67 64.23 125.21
C GLU A 167 48.23 63.03 124.43
N THR A 168 48.62 61.96 125.11
CA THR A 168 49.12 60.73 124.49
C THR A 168 47.97 59.87 123.96
N ILE A 169 46.89 59.73 124.73
CA ILE A 169 45.63 59.10 124.31
C ILE A 169 45.09 59.84 123.07
N GLY A 170 44.96 61.17 123.14
CA GLY A 170 44.50 61.99 122.01
C GLY A 170 45.45 62.01 120.80
N LYS A 171 46.69 61.52 120.91
CA LYS A 171 47.57 61.23 119.75
C LYS A 171 47.30 59.83 119.18
N LEU A 172 47.02 58.83 120.02
CA LEU A 172 46.68 57.47 119.61
C LEU A 172 45.30 57.39 118.95
N GLU A 173 44.28 58.06 119.51
CA GLU A 173 42.92 58.11 118.94
C GLU A 173 42.92 58.68 117.51
N ARG A 174 43.70 59.75 117.25
CA ARG A 174 43.86 60.31 115.91
C ARG A 174 44.58 59.35 114.96
N LYS A 175 45.55 58.56 115.43
CA LYS A 175 46.16 57.48 114.62
C LYS A 175 45.13 56.41 114.29
N VAL A 176 44.34 55.95 115.26
CA VAL A 176 43.26 54.96 115.04
C VAL A 176 42.24 55.48 114.04
N GLN A 177 41.74 56.72 114.18
CA GLN A 177 40.81 57.32 113.21
C GLN A 177 41.41 57.46 111.80
N THR A 178 42.73 57.67 111.68
CA THR A 178 43.42 57.74 110.39
C THR A 178 43.50 56.34 109.76
N LEU A 179 43.99 55.35 110.51
CA LEU A 179 44.06 53.95 110.09
C LEU A 179 42.69 53.37 109.73
N MET A 180 41.62 53.74 110.43
CA MET A 180 40.24 53.35 110.08
C MET A 180 39.81 53.91 108.72
N LYS A 181 40.11 55.19 108.42
CA LYS A 181 39.82 55.82 107.13
C LYS A 181 40.64 55.20 106.00
N GLU A 182 41.92 54.93 106.24
CA GLU A 182 42.80 54.23 105.30
C GLU A 182 42.31 52.81 105.03
N THR A 183 41.91 52.06 106.06
CA THR A 183 41.37 50.69 105.95
C THR A 183 40.06 50.69 105.15
N GLU A 184 39.13 51.61 105.42
CA GLU A 184 37.87 51.69 104.67
C GLU A 184 38.09 52.15 103.22
N PHE A 185 39.05 53.06 102.95
CA PHE A 185 39.44 53.43 101.59
C PHE A 185 40.09 52.27 100.82
N ILE A 186 40.96 51.50 101.47
CA ILE A 186 41.56 50.28 100.91
C ILE A 186 40.46 49.26 100.58
N LYS A 187 39.52 49.04 101.51
CA LYS A 187 38.36 48.17 101.33
C LYS A 187 37.51 48.60 100.13
N GLN A 188 37.08 49.87 100.06
CA GLN A 188 36.30 50.39 98.92
C GLN A 188 37.06 50.27 97.59
N THR A 189 38.37 50.49 97.59
CA THR A 189 39.22 50.29 96.41
C THR A 189 39.27 48.82 95.99
N LYS A 190 39.33 47.88 96.95
CA LYS A 190 39.32 46.44 96.69
C LYS A 190 37.95 45.92 96.27
N ASP A 191 36.87 46.38 96.89
CA ASP A 191 35.50 46.06 96.50
C ASP A 191 35.20 46.54 95.07
N LYS A 192 35.73 47.71 94.67
CA LYS A 192 35.69 48.19 93.28
C LYS A 192 36.49 47.28 92.33
N GLN A 193 37.73 46.93 92.67
CA GLN A 193 38.54 46.00 91.86
C GLN A 193 37.88 44.62 91.70
N ILE A 194 37.26 44.09 92.77
CA ILE A 194 36.49 42.83 92.73
C ILE A 194 35.26 42.97 91.83
N SER A 195 34.58 44.11 91.86
CA SER A 195 33.41 44.38 91.02
C SER A 195 33.78 44.51 89.54
N GLU A 196 34.90 45.16 89.21
CA GLU A 196 35.43 45.27 87.85
C GLU A 196 35.89 43.91 87.30
N LEU A 197 36.59 43.10 88.10
CA LEU A 197 36.97 41.73 87.71
C LEU A 197 35.76 40.82 87.52
N ARG A 198 34.74 40.91 88.38
CA ARG A 198 33.46 40.20 88.19
C ARG A 198 32.77 40.63 86.90
N LYS A 199 32.72 41.93 86.62
CA LYS A 199 32.13 42.46 85.38
C LYS A 199 32.83 41.90 84.13
N ILE A 200 34.17 41.98 84.06
CA ILE A 200 34.95 41.45 82.94
C ILE A 200 34.76 39.93 82.79
N THR A 201 34.63 39.21 83.90
CA THR A 201 34.37 37.75 83.90
C THR A 201 32.99 37.43 83.32
N GLU A 202 31.95 38.19 83.71
CA GLU A 202 30.60 37.97 83.17
C GLU A 202 30.51 38.43 81.71
N GLU A 203 31.11 39.55 81.32
CA GLU A 203 31.20 39.98 79.91
C GLU A 203 31.92 38.94 79.04
N SER A 204 32.97 38.29 79.55
CA SER A 204 33.67 37.20 78.86
C SER A 204 32.84 35.90 78.77
N ASN A 205 32.07 35.58 79.81
CA ASN A 205 31.16 34.43 79.79
C ASN A 205 29.97 34.68 78.86
N GLU A 206 29.42 35.88 78.87
CA GLU A 206 28.28 36.30 78.05
C GLU A 206 28.66 36.35 76.56
N ALA A 207 29.84 36.89 76.22
CA ALA A 207 30.38 36.77 74.86
C ALA A 207 30.50 35.31 74.41
N ARG A 208 30.96 34.41 75.30
CA ARG A 208 31.07 32.97 75.01
C ARG A 208 29.70 32.27 74.88
N ARG A 209 28.68 32.69 75.64
CA ARG A 209 27.29 32.21 75.48
C ARG A 209 26.75 32.61 74.10
N ASN A 210 26.82 33.90 73.77
CA ASN A 210 26.38 34.41 72.47
C ASN A 210 27.09 33.74 71.28
N ASP A 211 28.39 33.44 71.39
CA ASP A 211 29.14 32.66 70.39
C ASP A 211 28.64 31.20 70.25
N PHE A 212 28.21 30.55 71.35
CA PHE A 212 27.63 29.21 71.30
C PHE A 212 26.19 29.21 70.77
N ASP A 213 25.36 30.13 71.25
CA ASP A 213 23.96 30.26 70.83
C ASP A 213 23.88 30.62 69.34
N LYS A 214 24.77 31.51 68.86
CA LYS A 214 24.90 31.78 67.42
C LYS A 214 25.28 30.53 66.63
N ARG A 215 26.32 29.78 67.04
CA ARG A 215 26.72 28.53 66.36
C ARG A 215 25.61 27.47 66.36
N LEU A 216 24.82 27.42 67.43
CA LEU A 216 23.67 26.52 67.53
C LEU A 216 22.56 26.95 66.55
N HIS A 217 22.26 28.24 66.43
CA HIS A 217 21.31 28.75 65.44
C HIS A 217 21.81 28.60 63.99
N ASP A 218 23.10 28.89 63.73
CA ASP A 218 23.72 28.70 62.41
C ASP A 218 23.60 27.20 62.00
N ALA A 219 23.95 26.26 62.89
CA ALA A 219 23.83 24.82 62.64
C ALA A 219 22.38 24.33 62.52
N MET A 220 21.44 24.87 63.30
CA MET A 220 20.00 24.57 63.13
C MET A 220 19.50 25.01 61.75
N ALA A 221 19.90 26.20 61.27
CA ALA A 221 19.53 26.68 59.96
C ALA A 221 20.11 25.80 58.83
N GLU A 222 21.37 25.35 58.96
CA GLU A 222 21.98 24.38 58.04
C GLU A 222 21.20 23.04 58.03
N PHE A 223 20.82 22.50 59.19
CA PHE A 223 20.02 21.27 59.27
C PHE A 223 18.61 21.44 58.69
N GLU A 224 17.95 22.58 58.91
CA GLU A 224 16.64 22.88 58.32
C GLU A 224 16.72 23.07 56.80
N GLN A 225 17.78 23.71 56.29
CA GLN A 225 18.05 23.82 54.86
C GLN A 225 18.29 22.44 54.22
N VAL A 226 19.19 21.62 54.77
CA VAL A 226 19.48 20.27 54.24
C VAL A 226 18.22 19.38 54.28
N LYS A 227 17.39 19.51 55.32
CA LYS A 227 16.10 18.82 55.41
C LYS A 227 15.13 19.27 54.30
N PHE A 228 15.06 20.56 54.01
CA PHE A 228 14.22 21.10 52.94
C PHE A 228 14.75 20.69 51.55
N GLU A 229 16.06 20.73 51.32
CA GLU A 229 16.69 20.30 50.07
C GLU A 229 16.49 18.80 49.82
N LEU A 230 16.66 17.95 50.83
CA LEU A 230 16.38 16.51 50.74
C LEU A 230 14.90 16.23 50.47
N GLN A 231 13.98 16.95 51.13
CA GLN A 231 12.55 16.83 50.88
C GLN A 231 12.20 17.26 49.44
N LYS A 232 12.77 18.36 48.96
CA LYS A 232 12.61 18.84 47.57
C LYS A 232 13.13 17.80 46.58
N GLN A 233 14.31 17.22 46.83
CA GLN A 233 14.87 16.16 45.98
C GLN A 233 13.98 14.90 45.98
N HIS A 234 13.44 14.49 47.14
CA HIS A 234 12.50 13.37 47.20
C HIS A 234 11.22 13.64 46.38
N THR A 235 10.66 14.85 46.46
CA THR A 235 9.51 15.24 45.62
C THR A 235 9.86 15.25 44.13
N GLN A 236 11.04 15.76 43.76
CA GLN A 236 11.52 15.75 42.37
C GLN A 236 11.72 14.32 41.84
N ASN A 237 12.41 13.45 42.58
CA ASN A 237 12.61 12.05 42.18
C ASN A 237 11.28 11.30 42.00
N ILE A 238 10.27 11.58 42.84
CA ILE A 238 8.92 11.00 42.69
C ILE A 238 8.25 11.53 41.41
N GLN A 239 8.37 12.82 41.11
CA GLN A 239 7.83 13.43 39.89
C GLN A 239 8.48 12.85 38.63
N GLU A 240 9.81 12.73 38.60
CA GLU A 240 10.56 12.12 37.49
C GLU A 240 10.11 10.67 37.24
N ILE A 241 9.91 9.86 38.28
CA ILE A 241 9.41 8.48 38.17
C ILE A 241 7.97 8.44 37.65
N LEU A 242 7.11 9.38 38.06
CA LEU A 242 5.73 9.49 37.57
C LEU A 242 5.71 9.89 36.09
N ASP A 243 6.53 10.85 35.69
CA ASP A 243 6.60 11.33 34.31
C ASP A 243 7.19 10.27 33.36
N ASP A 244 8.27 9.57 33.75
CA ASP A 244 8.77 8.40 33.01
C ASP A 244 7.73 7.28 32.87
N THR A 245 6.95 7.03 33.94
CA THR A 245 5.87 6.04 33.91
C THR A 245 4.75 6.46 32.96
N ASN A 246 4.34 7.74 33.01
CA ASN A 246 3.32 8.30 32.13
C ASN A 246 3.77 8.30 30.66
N ASN A 247 5.01 8.73 30.38
CA ASN A 247 5.61 8.69 29.04
C ASN A 247 5.62 7.26 28.47
N ARG A 248 6.00 6.27 29.30
CA ARG A 248 5.99 4.85 28.90
C ARG A 248 4.60 4.29 28.67
N LEU A 249 3.61 4.69 29.47
CA LEU A 249 2.20 4.33 29.26
C LEU A 249 1.66 4.95 27.96
N GLN A 250 1.90 6.23 27.72
CA GLN A 250 1.48 6.94 26.50
C GLN A 250 2.11 6.33 25.24
N HIS A 251 3.38 5.91 25.30
CA HIS A 251 4.03 5.16 24.21
C HIS A 251 3.31 3.84 23.92
N MET A 252 3.00 3.07 24.97
CA MET A 252 2.31 1.78 24.87
C MET A 252 0.87 1.93 24.33
N GLU A 253 0.15 2.97 24.75
CA GLU A 253 -1.18 3.33 24.22
C GLU A 253 -1.11 3.71 22.73
N ALA A 254 -0.09 4.46 22.33
CA ALA A 254 0.15 4.78 20.92
C ALA A 254 0.47 3.54 20.08
N GLU A 255 1.31 2.62 20.59
CA GLU A 255 1.63 1.35 19.94
C GLU A 255 0.38 0.45 19.79
N TYR A 256 -0.44 0.30 20.84
CA TYR A 256 -1.70 -0.44 20.76
C TYR A 256 -2.71 0.21 19.81
N SER A 257 -2.80 1.54 19.77
CA SER A 257 -3.63 2.27 18.82
C SER A 257 -3.17 2.07 17.37
N GLN A 258 -1.86 2.11 17.12
CA GLN A 258 -1.25 1.81 15.82
C GLN A 258 -1.49 0.37 15.40
N GLN A 259 -1.32 -0.60 16.31
CA GLN A 259 -1.58 -2.02 16.07
C GLN A 259 -3.06 -2.28 15.73
N THR A 260 -3.97 -1.66 16.48
CA THR A 260 -5.42 -1.73 16.24
C THR A 260 -5.79 -1.14 14.88
N THR A 261 -5.18 -0.01 14.51
CA THR A 261 -5.36 0.62 13.20
C THR A 261 -4.81 -0.25 12.06
N ALA A 262 -3.63 -0.85 12.24
CA ALA A 262 -3.04 -1.77 11.27
C ALA A 262 -3.89 -3.03 11.07
N SER A 263 -4.40 -3.63 12.15
CA SER A 263 -5.34 -4.76 12.11
C SER A 263 -6.63 -4.39 11.37
N THR A 264 -7.24 -3.24 11.69
CA THR A 264 -8.43 -2.72 11.01
C THR A 264 -8.20 -2.50 9.51
N ASN A 265 -7.02 -2.02 9.13
CA ASN A 265 -6.65 -1.83 7.72
C ASN A 265 -6.38 -3.15 6.99
N LEU A 266 -5.88 -4.18 7.68
CA LEU A 266 -5.76 -5.53 7.12
C LEU A 266 -7.15 -6.17 6.90
N ILE A 267 -8.06 -6.04 7.88
CA ILE A 267 -9.46 -6.50 7.76
C ILE A 267 -10.11 -5.86 6.54
N LYS A 268 -10.05 -4.53 6.39
CA LYS A 268 -10.59 -3.82 5.21
C LYS A 268 -9.99 -4.30 3.89
N LYS A 269 -8.68 -4.57 3.83
CA LYS A 269 -8.03 -5.14 2.63
C LYS A 269 -8.56 -6.53 2.29
N LEU A 270 -8.83 -7.37 3.30
CA LEU A 270 -9.42 -8.70 3.11
C LEU A 270 -10.89 -8.60 2.68
N GLU A 271 -11.69 -7.73 3.31
CA GLU A 271 -13.09 -7.44 2.93
C GLU A 271 -13.20 -7.01 1.46
N CYS A 272 -12.38 -6.03 1.04
CA CYS A 272 -12.33 -5.60 -0.36
C CYS A 272 -11.87 -6.72 -1.30
N ARG A 273 -10.93 -7.60 -0.89
CA ARG A 273 -10.52 -8.73 -1.73
C ARG A 273 -11.61 -9.78 -1.85
N VAL A 274 -12.39 -10.05 -0.80
CA VAL A 274 -13.56 -10.94 -0.84
C VAL A 274 -14.65 -10.37 -1.73
N GLN A 275 -14.96 -9.07 -1.63
CA GLN A 275 -15.93 -8.40 -2.51
C GLN A 275 -15.49 -8.45 -3.98
N GLN A 276 -14.21 -8.24 -4.27
CA GLN A 276 -13.68 -8.37 -5.64
C GLN A 276 -13.78 -9.82 -6.13
N LEU A 277 -13.38 -10.81 -5.34
CA LEU A 277 -13.49 -12.23 -5.71
C LEU A 277 -14.94 -12.68 -5.95
N MET A 278 -15.89 -12.17 -5.17
CA MET A 278 -17.31 -12.43 -5.38
C MET A 278 -17.76 -11.88 -6.74
N LYS A 279 -17.40 -10.64 -7.06
CA LYS A 279 -17.67 -10.04 -8.37
C LYS A 279 -16.97 -10.78 -9.53
N ASP A 280 -15.72 -11.20 -9.34
CA ASP A 280 -14.96 -11.99 -10.32
C ASP A 280 -15.71 -13.31 -10.62
N VAL A 281 -16.25 -13.98 -9.59
CA VAL A 281 -17.08 -15.18 -9.71
C VAL A 281 -18.41 -14.90 -10.42
N ASP A 282 -19.12 -13.84 -10.05
CA ASP A 282 -20.40 -13.47 -10.68
C ASP A 282 -20.25 -13.15 -12.17
N CYS A 283 -19.18 -12.44 -12.56
CA CYS A 283 -18.83 -12.21 -13.95
C CYS A 283 -18.50 -13.54 -14.68
N THR A 284 -17.74 -14.43 -14.04
CA THR A 284 -17.36 -15.74 -14.60
C THR A 284 -18.54 -16.71 -14.71
N LEU A 285 -19.57 -16.57 -13.87
CA LEU A 285 -20.84 -17.31 -13.97
C LEU A 285 -21.72 -16.74 -15.08
N SER A 286 -21.81 -15.40 -15.18
CA SER A 286 -22.56 -14.71 -16.24
C SER A 286 -22.01 -15.08 -17.63
N GLN A 287 -20.68 -15.01 -17.81
CA GLN A 287 -20.02 -15.39 -19.06
C GLN A 287 -20.32 -16.85 -19.43
N ARG A 288 -20.16 -17.80 -18.50
CA ARG A 288 -20.44 -19.22 -18.77
C ARG A 288 -21.91 -19.49 -19.10
N SER A 289 -22.84 -18.70 -18.56
CA SER A 289 -24.26 -18.79 -18.92
C SER A 289 -24.54 -18.29 -20.35
N GLU A 290 -23.77 -17.31 -20.85
CA GLU A 290 -23.87 -16.82 -22.22
C GLU A 290 -23.20 -17.81 -23.20
N GLU A 291 -22.01 -18.32 -22.88
CA GLU A 291 -21.30 -19.36 -23.65
C GLU A 291 -22.14 -20.65 -23.80
N GLU A 292 -22.77 -21.12 -22.71
CA GLU A 292 -23.66 -22.28 -22.74
C GLU A 292 -24.92 -22.01 -23.59
N LYS A 293 -25.44 -20.78 -23.60
CA LYS A 293 -26.54 -20.38 -24.49
C LYS A 293 -26.11 -20.36 -25.96
N GLU A 294 -24.95 -19.78 -26.30
CA GLU A 294 -24.42 -19.77 -27.67
C GLU A 294 -24.16 -21.18 -28.19
N LYS A 295 -23.58 -22.06 -27.36
CA LYS A 295 -23.42 -23.49 -27.62
C LYS A 295 -24.75 -24.18 -27.92
N ASN A 296 -25.79 -23.96 -27.11
CA ASN A 296 -27.11 -24.55 -27.33
C ASN A 296 -27.78 -24.00 -28.60
N GLU A 297 -27.61 -22.71 -28.91
CA GLU A 297 -28.03 -22.17 -30.20
C GLU A 297 -27.27 -22.78 -31.39
N ALA A 298 -25.96 -23.02 -31.26
CA ALA A 298 -25.14 -23.65 -32.29
C ALA A 298 -25.56 -25.12 -32.53
N LEU A 299 -25.83 -25.88 -31.47
CA LEU A 299 -26.40 -27.23 -31.56
C LEU A 299 -27.77 -27.22 -32.26
N ALA A 300 -28.67 -26.32 -31.89
CA ALA A 300 -29.97 -26.19 -32.53
C ALA A 300 -29.89 -25.73 -34.01
N LYS A 301 -28.83 -24.99 -34.40
CA LYS A 301 -28.53 -24.65 -35.80
C LYS A 301 -27.99 -25.89 -36.56
N TYR A 302 -27.12 -26.68 -35.93
CA TYR A 302 -26.58 -27.92 -36.47
C TYR A 302 -27.66 -28.99 -36.70
N GLU A 303 -28.56 -29.24 -35.74
CA GLU A 303 -29.66 -30.20 -35.90
C GLU A 303 -30.61 -29.83 -37.07
N LYS A 304 -30.93 -28.54 -37.21
CA LYS A 304 -31.73 -28.04 -38.33
C LYS A 304 -31.04 -28.32 -39.67
N LEU A 305 -29.73 -28.06 -39.76
CA LEU A 305 -28.95 -28.33 -40.96
C LEU A 305 -28.83 -29.84 -41.25
N ALA A 306 -28.61 -30.68 -40.22
CA ALA A 306 -28.53 -32.13 -40.35
C ALA A 306 -29.84 -32.74 -40.86
N THR A 307 -30.99 -32.33 -40.31
CA THR A 307 -32.29 -32.79 -40.84
C THR A 307 -32.59 -32.23 -42.23
N ALA A 308 -32.11 -31.04 -42.59
CA ALA A 308 -32.25 -30.52 -43.96
C ALA A 308 -31.40 -31.31 -44.97
N TYR A 309 -30.17 -31.66 -44.59
CA TYR A 309 -29.27 -32.51 -45.37
C TYR A 309 -29.87 -33.91 -45.60
N GLU A 310 -30.38 -34.56 -44.54
CA GLU A 310 -30.92 -35.92 -44.68
C GLU A 310 -32.17 -35.95 -45.57
N ARG A 311 -33.07 -34.95 -45.48
CA ARG A 311 -34.21 -34.80 -46.42
C ARG A 311 -33.77 -34.57 -47.87
N LEU A 312 -32.69 -33.82 -48.10
CA LEU A 312 -32.14 -33.59 -49.43
C LEU A 312 -31.53 -34.88 -50.01
N LYS A 313 -30.82 -35.65 -49.18
CA LYS A 313 -30.26 -36.97 -49.51
C LYS A 313 -31.36 -37.99 -49.81
N GLU A 314 -32.41 -38.06 -49.00
CA GLU A 314 -33.62 -38.86 -49.29
C GLU A 314 -34.23 -38.48 -50.64
N LYS A 315 -34.36 -37.18 -50.93
CA LYS A 315 -34.92 -36.71 -52.20
C LYS A 315 -33.99 -36.96 -53.41
N LEU A 316 -32.67 -36.94 -53.22
CA LEU A 316 -31.72 -37.36 -54.25
C LEU A 316 -31.87 -38.84 -54.56
N CYS A 317 -31.83 -39.72 -53.55
CA CYS A 317 -32.03 -41.16 -53.77
C CYS A 317 -33.43 -41.50 -54.32
N GLN A 318 -34.42 -40.66 -54.07
CA GLN A 318 -35.74 -40.75 -54.72
C GLN A 318 -35.66 -40.40 -56.22
N LEU A 319 -35.00 -39.30 -56.57
CA LEU A 319 -34.81 -38.86 -57.97
C LEU A 319 -33.93 -39.85 -58.77
N GLU A 320 -32.89 -40.43 -58.16
CA GLU A 320 -32.04 -41.47 -58.76
C GLU A 320 -32.87 -42.71 -59.14
N ARG A 321 -33.77 -43.15 -58.24
CA ARG A 321 -34.71 -44.26 -58.51
C ARG A 321 -35.75 -43.90 -59.57
N GLU A 322 -36.30 -42.67 -59.55
CA GLU A 322 -37.22 -42.17 -60.58
C GLU A 322 -36.54 -42.11 -61.96
N GLN A 323 -35.28 -41.69 -62.03
CA GLN A 323 -34.46 -41.68 -63.26
C GLN A 323 -34.19 -43.10 -63.76
N GLN A 324 -33.76 -44.03 -62.89
CA GLN A 324 -33.49 -45.42 -63.26
C GLN A 324 -34.75 -46.09 -63.85
N MET A 325 -35.90 -45.97 -63.18
CA MET A 325 -37.18 -46.48 -63.69
C MET A 325 -37.55 -45.87 -65.05
N SER A 326 -37.28 -44.57 -65.26
CA SER A 326 -37.53 -43.92 -66.56
C SER A 326 -36.59 -44.42 -67.66
N GLN A 327 -35.33 -44.77 -67.33
CA GLN A 327 -34.39 -45.34 -68.29
C GLN A 327 -34.77 -46.78 -68.66
N GLU A 328 -35.17 -47.60 -67.69
CA GLU A 328 -35.65 -48.97 -67.91
C GLU A 328 -36.93 -48.99 -68.75
N ASN A 329 -37.91 -48.13 -68.44
CA ASN A 329 -39.13 -47.99 -69.25
C ASN A 329 -38.81 -47.57 -70.70
N HIS A 330 -37.90 -46.63 -70.92
CA HIS A 330 -37.52 -46.21 -72.26
C HIS A 330 -36.73 -47.30 -73.01
N GLN A 331 -35.90 -48.10 -72.34
CA GLN A 331 -35.27 -49.28 -72.94
C GLN A 331 -36.31 -50.32 -73.37
N LEU A 332 -37.33 -50.59 -72.55
CA LEU A 332 -38.43 -51.49 -72.89
C LEU A 332 -39.27 -50.97 -74.07
N GLU A 333 -39.56 -49.67 -74.10
CA GLU A 333 -40.24 -49.00 -75.22
C GLU A 333 -39.42 -49.10 -76.52
N MET A 334 -38.12 -48.82 -76.48
CA MET A 334 -37.23 -48.94 -77.63
C MET A 334 -37.08 -50.38 -78.12
N LEU A 335 -37.08 -51.37 -77.22
CA LEU A 335 -37.13 -52.79 -77.58
C LEU A 335 -38.48 -53.18 -78.21
N GLY A 336 -39.59 -52.65 -77.70
CA GLY A 336 -40.93 -52.84 -78.28
C GLY A 336 -41.06 -52.26 -79.68
N LEU A 337 -40.63 -51.00 -79.86
CA LEU A 337 -40.58 -50.33 -81.17
C LEU A 337 -39.66 -51.05 -82.16
N LYS A 338 -38.49 -51.54 -81.69
CA LYS A 338 -37.59 -52.37 -82.52
C LYS A 338 -38.29 -53.65 -82.98
N SER A 339 -38.89 -54.40 -82.05
CA SER A 339 -39.62 -55.64 -82.35
C SER A 339 -40.81 -55.40 -83.31
N GLN A 340 -41.55 -54.29 -83.13
CA GLN A 340 -42.62 -53.90 -84.04
C GLN A 340 -42.10 -53.52 -85.44
N ALA A 341 -40.97 -52.83 -85.53
CA ALA A 341 -40.33 -52.50 -86.80
C ALA A 341 -39.78 -53.75 -87.49
N GLU A 342 -39.19 -54.69 -86.75
CA GLU A 342 -38.73 -55.98 -87.25
C GLU A 342 -39.90 -56.82 -87.77
N ALA A 343 -41.00 -56.96 -87.02
CA ALA A 343 -42.21 -57.65 -87.47
C ALA A 343 -42.88 -56.96 -88.68
N SER A 344 -42.81 -55.62 -88.77
CA SER A 344 -43.33 -54.87 -89.93
C SER A 344 -42.46 -55.08 -91.18
N LEU A 345 -41.14 -55.14 -91.01
CA LEU A 345 -40.20 -55.45 -92.07
C LEU A 345 -40.36 -56.90 -92.54
N GLU A 346 -40.49 -57.86 -91.62
CA GLU A 346 -40.82 -59.24 -91.94
C GLU A 346 -42.15 -59.35 -92.68
N HIS A 347 -43.19 -58.61 -92.29
CA HIS A 347 -44.46 -58.58 -93.01
C HIS A 347 -44.30 -58.04 -94.43
N MET A 348 -43.57 -56.92 -94.64
CA MET A 348 -43.28 -56.44 -95.99
C MET A 348 -42.42 -57.41 -96.80
N VAL A 349 -41.50 -58.16 -96.19
CA VAL A 349 -40.74 -59.23 -96.87
C VAL A 349 -41.66 -60.39 -97.27
N HIS A 350 -42.64 -60.75 -96.44
CA HIS A 350 -43.67 -61.74 -96.79
C HIS A 350 -44.59 -61.22 -97.91
N GLU A 351 -45.01 -59.95 -97.89
CA GLU A 351 -45.77 -59.35 -99.00
C GLU A 351 -44.95 -59.27 -100.29
N HIS A 352 -43.67 -58.87 -100.23
CA HIS A 352 -42.79 -58.81 -101.39
C HIS A 352 -42.50 -60.20 -101.96
N THR A 353 -42.29 -61.23 -101.12
CA THR A 353 -42.10 -62.61 -101.60
C THR A 353 -43.41 -63.22 -102.14
N PHE A 354 -44.56 -62.92 -101.54
CA PHE A 354 -45.87 -63.28 -102.08
C PHE A 354 -46.16 -62.58 -103.43
N ALA A 355 -45.89 -61.28 -103.53
CA ALA A 355 -46.04 -60.50 -104.76
C ALA A 355 -45.07 -60.95 -105.85
N ALA A 356 -43.82 -61.29 -105.50
CA ALA A 356 -42.85 -61.87 -106.43
C ALA A 356 -43.26 -63.28 -106.86
N SER A 357 -43.79 -64.11 -105.95
CA SER A 357 -44.35 -65.43 -106.29
C SER A 357 -45.57 -65.33 -107.20
N LYS A 358 -46.46 -64.35 -106.96
CA LYS A 358 -47.61 -64.07 -107.82
C LYS A 358 -47.20 -63.52 -109.18
N ALA A 359 -46.21 -62.63 -109.21
CA ALA A 359 -45.61 -62.14 -110.46
C ALA A 359 -44.94 -63.28 -111.24
N ALA A 360 -44.27 -64.23 -110.55
CA ALA A 360 -43.72 -65.43 -111.16
C ALA A 360 -44.82 -66.37 -111.69
N SER A 361 -45.95 -66.50 -110.99
CA SER A 361 -47.15 -67.21 -111.52
C SER A 361 -47.65 -66.53 -112.80
N THR A 362 -47.86 -65.22 -112.78
CA THR A 362 -48.32 -64.48 -113.97
C THR A 362 -47.27 -64.44 -115.09
N ILE A 363 -45.97 -64.51 -114.78
CA ILE A 363 -44.92 -64.74 -115.78
C ILE A 363 -45.04 -66.15 -116.35
N SER A 364 -45.23 -67.18 -115.54
CA SER A 364 -45.43 -68.56 -116.00
C SER A 364 -46.72 -68.70 -116.83
N GLU A 365 -47.80 -68.01 -116.46
CA GLU A 365 -49.05 -67.92 -117.24
C GLU A 365 -48.82 -67.17 -118.55
N LEU A 366 -48.02 -66.10 -118.56
CA LEU A 366 -47.61 -65.40 -119.77
C LEU A 366 -46.63 -66.22 -120.61
N GLU A 367 -45.81 -67.07 -120.03
CA GLU A 367 -44.92 -68.02 -120.71
C GLU A 367 -45.72 -69.18 -121.32
N GLU A 368 -46.73 -69.72 -120.64
CA GLU A 368 -47.70 -70.65 -121.22
C GLU A 368 -48.54 -70.00 -122.34
N ASN A 369 -48.95 -68.73 -122.18
CA ASN A 369 -49.62 -67.99 -123.25
C ASN A 369 -48.65 -67.66 -124.40
N ILE A 370 -47.38 -67.37 -124.12
CA ILE A 370 -46.33 -67.22 -125.12
C ILE A 370 -46.03 -68.56 -125.80
N ASP A 371 -46.12 -69.69 -125.12
CA ASP A 371 -45.94 -71.02 -125.72
C ASP A 371 -47.19 -71.47 -126.49
N HIS A 372 -48.39 -71.08 -126.06
CA HIS A 372 -49.60 -71.22 -126.87
C HIS A 372 -49.59 -70.29 -128.08
N LEU A 373 -49.08 -69.07 -127.96
CA LEU A 373 -48.88 -68.13 -129.07
C LEU A 373 -47.72 -68.54 -129.97
N LYS A 374 -46.62 -69.12 -129.45
CA LYS A 374 -45.59 -69.80 -130.24
C LYS A 374 -46.16 -71.02 -130.92
N LYS A 375 -47.11 -71.73 -130.31
CA LYS A 375 -47.76 -72.88 -130.93
C LYS A 375 -48.76 -72.45 -131.98
N SER A 376 -49.54 -71.39 -131.76
CA SER A 376 -50.39 -70.78 -132.78
C SER A 376 -49.57 -70.08 -133.87
N LEU A 377 -48.38 -69.56 -133.55
CA LEU A 377 -47.38 -69.05 -134.49
C LEU A 377 -46.62 -70.20 -135.16
N LYS A 378 -46.57 -71.40 -134.58
CA LYS A 378 -45.97 -72.60 -135.16
C LYS A 378 -46.96 -73.31 -136.07
N ASP A 379 -48.23 -73.38 -135.69
CA ASP A 379 -49.35 -73.80 -136.51
C ASP A 379 -49.58 -72.77 -137.62
N ALA A 380 -49.44 -71.47 -137.34
CA ALA A 380 -49.41 -70.44 -138.37
C ALA A 380 -48.12 -70.51 -139.20
N GLU A 381 -46.92 -70.70 -138.65
CA GLU A 381 -45.68 -70.88 -139.42
C GLU A 381 -45.73 -72.15 -140.24
N ASP A 382 -46.35 -73.22 -139.77
CA ASP A 382 -46.52 -74.46 -140.51
C ASP A 382 -47.66 -74.32 -141.52
N ASN A 383 -48.66 -73.45 -141.26
CA ASN A 383 -49.63 -72.98 -142.25
C ASN A 383 -49.10 -71.84 -143.13
N TRP A 384 -47.94 -71.23 -142.83
CA TRP A 384 -47.05 -70.37 -143.64
C TRP A 384 -45.77 -71.18 -144.00
N ARG A 385 -45.80 -72.51 -143.91
CA ARG A 385 -44.90 -73.52 -144.54
C ARG A 385 -45.72 -74.61 -145.27
N GLN A 386 -47.05 -74.46 -145.20
CA GLN A 386 -48.07 -74.79 -146.17
C GLN A 386 -48.26 -73.56 -147.06
N GLN A 387 -48.65 -72.41 -146.48
CA GLN A 387 -48.73 -71.14 -147.18
C GLN A 387 -47.39 -70.46 -147.41
N ILE A 388 -46.20 -70.81 -146.94
CA ILE A 388 -44.92 -70.71 -147.72
C ILE A 388 -44.62 -72.16 -148.06
N LYS A 389 -43.95 -72.47 -149.18
CA LYS A 389 -44.52 -73.46 -150.11
C LYS A 389 -45.76 -72.78 -150.80
N GLU A 390 -46.28 -71.61 -150.23
CA GLU A 390 -47.09 -70.38 -150.69
C GLU A 390 -46.73 -68.62 -150.41
N LEU A 391 -46.34 -67.61 -149.25
CA LEU A 391 -46.24 -65.91 -148.73
C LEU A 391 -45.53 -64.94 -147.29
N GLU A 392 -45.69 -63.52 -146.65
CA GLU A 392 -45.01 -62.45 -145.38
C GLU A 392 -45.54 -61.03 -144.28
N GLU A 393 -44.89 -60.02 -143.28
CA GLU A 393 -45.28 -58.62 -142.23
C GLU A 393 -44.51 -57.62 -140.85
N THR A 394 -44.84 -56.33 -140.05
CA THR A 394 -44.14 -55.18 -138.87
C THR A 394 -44.70 -53.93 -137.60
N HIS A 395 -44.03 -52.84 -136.70
CA HIS A 395 -44.46 -51.58 -135.51
C HIS A 395 -43.64 -50.38 -134.33
N GLN A 396 -44.07 -49.29 -133.31
CA GLN A 396 -43.41 -47.98 -132.29
C GLN A 396 -43.96 -46.85 -130.89
N ARG A 397 -43.36 -45.74 -129.98
CA ARG A 397 -43.79 -44.61 -128.65
C ARG A 397 -43.13 -43.13 -127.71
N SER A 398 -43.45 -42.32 -126.42
CA SER A 398 -42.94 -40.84 -125.53
C SER A 398 -43.26 -39.95 -123.91
N ARG A 399 -42.83 -38.63 -123.19
CA ARG A 399 -42.96 -37.78 -121.60
C ARG A 399 -42.60 -36.12 -120.80
N ASN A 400 -42.92 -35.33 -119.49
CA ASN A 400 -42.36 -33.94 -118.47
C ASN A 400 -42.96 -32.74 -117.13
N HIS A 401 -42.37 -31.92 -115.93
CA HIS A 401 -42.60 -30.41 -114.98
C HIS A 401 -42.63 -29.74 -113.22
N LEU A 402 -42.47 -28.36 -112.50
CA LEU A 402 -42.89 -27.44 -111.01
C LEU A 402 -42.18 -26.12 -109.85
N GLU A 403 -42.67 -25.22 -108.67
CA GLU A 403 -42.10 -23.96 -107.52
C GLU A 403 -42.74 -22.86 -106.10
N ASN A 404 -42.10 -21.93 -105.03
CA ASN A 404 -42.20 -20.49 -103.91
C ASN A 404 -42.68 -19.76 -102.23
N ILE A 405 -42.20 -18.53 -101.39
CA ILE A 405 -42.47 -17.19 -100.19
C ILE A 405 -42.50 -16.62 -98.39
N GLN A 406 -42.43 -15.27 -97.59
CA GLN A 406 -42.43 -14.59 -95.92
C GLN A 406 -42.46 -12.93 -95.01
N GLU A 407 -42.62 -12.37 -93.56
CA GLU A 407 -42.51 -10.84 -92.59
C GLU A 407 -42.80 -10.18 -90.83
N LYS A 408 -42.45 -8.88 -90.03
CA LYS A 408 -42.70 -7.62 -88.72
C LYS A 408 -42.85 -7.09 -86.90
N GLN A 409 -42.66 -5.76 -86.09
CA GLN A 409 -43.15 -4.86 -84.65
C GLN A 409 -42.58 -4.15 -83.13
N ILE A 410 -41.94 -2.92 -82.78
CA ILE A 410 -41.32 -2.50 -81.37
C ILE A 410 -41.80 -1.37 -80.32
N SER A 411 -42.47 -0.24 -80.64
CA SER A 411 -42.50 1.00 -79.77
C SER A 411 -43.32 1.03 -78.44
N LYS A 412 -44.09 0.01 -78.07
CA LYS A 412 -45.10 0.12 -76.97
C LYS A 412 -44.56 -0.07 -75.55
N LEU A 413 -43.62 -0.98 -75.34
CA LEU A 413 -43.28 -1.51 -74.00
C LEU A 413 -42.40 -0.61 -73.12
N LYS A 414 -41.98 0.57 -73.60
CA LYS A 414 -41.14 1.49 -72.80
C LYS A 414 -41.90 2.33 -71.77
N LYS A 415 -43.22 2.53 -71.90
CA LYS A 415 -43.98 3.47 -71.06
C LYS A 415 -44.50 2.92 -69.73
N GLU A 416 -44.61 1.60 -69.57
CA GLU A 416 -45.19 1.00 -68.35
C GLU A 416 -44.19 0.94 -67.18
N LYS A 417 -42.89 1.09 -67.44
CA LYS A 417 -41.85 1.03 -66.40
C LYS A 417 -41.81 2.29 -65.51
N GLU A 418 -42.01 3.48 -66.07
CA GLU A 418 -41.78 4.76 -65.39
C GLU A 418 -42.81 5.07 -64.26
N GLN A 419 -43.96 4.41 -64.23
CA GLN A 419 -45.02 4.71 -63.24
C GLN A 419 -44.86 4.02 -61.86
N ILE A 420 -43.87 3.14 -61.69
CA ILE A 420 -43.70 2.40 -60.41
C ILE A 420 -42.75 3.13 -59.46
N ASP A 421 -41.68 3.73 -59.98
CA ASP A 421 -40.57 4.28 -59.19
C ASP A 421 -40.98 5.52 -58.35
N GLU A 422 -41.95 6.33 -58.80
CA GLU A 422 -42.42 7.52 -58.07
C GLU A 422 -43.09 7.19 -56.72
N THR A 423 -43.65 5.98 -56.57
CA THR A 423 -44.47 5.62 -55.39
C THR A 423 -43.65 5.31 -54.12
N TRP A 424 -42.39 4.91 -54.26
CA TRP A 424 -41.53 4.52 -53.13
C TRP A 424 -40.84 5.71 -52.44
N ALA A 425 -40.51 6.77 -53.18
CA ALA A 425 -39.75 7.91 -52.67
C ALA A 425 -40.44 8.63 -51.48
N ILE A 426 -41.77 8.70 -51.50
CA ILE A 426 -42.59 9.47 -50.54
C ILE A 426 -42.60 8.84 -49.12
N ARG A 427 -42.23 7.56 -48.97
CA ARG A 427 -42.29 6.86 -47.67
C ARG A 427 -41.13 7.22 -46.74
N VAL A 428 -39.95 7.57 -47.28
CA VAL A 428 -38.70 7.77 -46.52
C VAL A 428 -38.70 9.11 -45.77
N THR A 429 -39.12 10.19 -46.43
CA THR A 429 -39.06 11.58 -45.92
C THR A 429 -39.86 11.81 -44.62
N LYS A 430 -40.75 10.88 -44.26
CA LYS A 430 -41.67 11.03 -43.11
C LYS A 430 -41.08 10.61 -41.76
N LEU A 431 -39.91 9.96 -41.73
CA LEU A 431 -39.24 9.55 -40.48
C LEU A 431 -38.17 10.56 -40.01
N GLU A 432 -37.53 11.28 -40.94
CA GLU A 432 -36.43 12.23 -40.64
C GLU A 432 -36.89 13.53 -39.96
N GLN A 433 -38.19 13.77 -39.85
CA GLN A 433 -38.73 15.01 -39.28
C GLN A 433 -38.88 14.96 -37.75
N GLN A 434 -39.01 13.78 -37.13
CA GLN A 434 -39.28 13.65 -35.69
C GLN A 434 -38.03 13.81 -34.80
N LEU A 435 -36.82 13.87 -35.37
CA LEU A 435 -35.57 13.96 -34.61
C LEU A 435 -35.20 15.41 -34.21
N ARG A 436 -35.66 16.42 -34.97
CA ARG A 436 -35.20 17.83 -34.85
C ARG A 436 -35.85 18.66 -33.74
N GLU A 437 -36.87 18.13 -33.05
CA GLU A 437 -37.64 18.89 -32.04
C GLU A 437 -37.11 18.76 -30.60
N LYS A 438 -36.02 18.01 -30.39
CA LYS A 438 -35.46 17.75 -29.04
C LYS A 438 -34.23 18.58 -28.65
N GLU A 439 -33.57 19.25 -29.60
CA GLU A 439 -32.32 19.98 -29.35
C GLU A 439 -32.53 21.44 -28.90
N ALA A 440 -33.76 21.98 -29.03
CA ALA A 440 -34.04 23.41 -28.87
C ALA A 440 -34.15 23.92 -27.42
N THR A 441 -34.28 23.06 -26.41
CA THR A 441 -34.61 23.47 -25.02
C THR A 441 -33.40 23.82 -24.14
N VAL A 442 -32.17 23.63 -24.61
CA VAL A 442 -30.94 23.75 -23.78
C VAL A 442 -30.40 25.20 -23.70
N SER A 443 -30.70 26.07 -24.67
CA SER A 443 -30.04 27.38 -24.80
C SER A 443 -30.51 28.46 -23.83
N GLN A 444 -31.64 28.31 -23.14
CA GLN A 444 -32.33 29.44 -22.49
C GLN A 444 -31.89 29.76 -21.05
N LEU A 445 -31.01 28.95 -20.43
CA LEU A 445 -30.60 29.09 -19.02
C LEU A 445 -29.31 29.91 -18.78
N LYS A 446 -28.69 30.47 -19.81
CA LYS A 446 -27.31 31.01 -19.72
C LYS A 446 -27.17 32.50 -19.41
N GLU A 447 -28.27 33.26 -19.41
CA GLU A 447 -28.22 34.74 -19.55
C GLU A 447 -28.53 35.53 -18.26
N GLN A 448 -29.09 34.91 -17.20
CA GLN A 448 -29.53 35.65 -16.00
C GLN A 448 -28.43 36.02 -14.98
N ASN A 449 -27.17 35.61 -15.16
CA ASN A 449 -26.16 35.59 -14.08
C ASN A 449 -25.20 36.81 -14.00
N GLN A 450 -25.46 37.94 -14.69
CA GLN A 450 -24.41 38.95 -14.94
C GLN A 450 -24.67 40.40 -14.42
N GLN A 451 -25.73 40.68 -13.65
CA GLN A 451 -26.13 42.08 -13.36
C GLN A 451 -25.92 42.65 -11.93
N GLN A 452 -25.45 41.90 -10.92
CA GLN A 452 -25.43 42.38 -9.52
C GLN A 452 -24.18 43.19 -9.05
N SER A 453 -23.15 43.42 -9.87
CA SER A 453 -21.79 43.68 -9.36
C SER A 453 -21.37 45.13 -8.99
N VAL A 454 -22.20 46.17 -9.16
CA VAL A 454 -21.69 47.54 -9.44
C VAL A 454 -21.84 48.61 -8.32
N GLN A 455 -22.72 48.46 -7.32
CA GLN A 455 -23.29 49.63 -6.60
C GLN A 455 -22.56 50.15 -5.32
N ALA A 456 -21.36 49.67 -4.95
CA ALA A 456 -20.93 49.68 -3.54
C ALA A 456 -19.87 50.73 -3.05
N LYS A 457 -19.51 51.79 -3.80
CA LYS A 457 -18.13 52.36 -3.71
C LYS A 457 -17.88 53.85 -3.33
N LYS A 458 -18.80 54.62 -2.71
CA LYS A 458 -18.64 56.12 -2.68
C LYS A 458 -19.25 56.97 -1.52
N ALA A 459 -18.85 56.84 -0.24
CA ALA A 459 -19.12 57.86 0.81
C ALA A 459 -18.31 57.65 2.12
N LEU A 460 -17.57 58.66 2.66
CA LEU A 460 -17.06 58.63 4.06
C LEU A 460 -16.39 59.90 4.70
N GLU A 461 -15.81 60.85 3.96
CA GLU A 461 -14.56 61.52 4.44
C GLU A 461 -14.58 62.67 5.48
N GLU A 462 -15.69 63.36 5.80
CA GLU A 462 -15.61 64.74 6.36
C GLU A 462 -16.23 64.97 7.76
N PHE A 463 -15.44 65.54 8.68
CA PHE A 463 -15.85 66.08 10.01
C PHE A 463 -14.75 67.02 10.60
N LYS A 464 -15.05 67.69 11.73
CA LYS A 464 -14.09 68.14 12.79
C LYS A 464 -13.46 69.56 12.69
N ALA A 465 -12.90 69.98 13.84
CA ALA A 465 -11.99 71.12 14.13
C ALA A 465 -12.57 72.56 14.33
N GLN A 466 -12.68 72.99 15.60
CA GLN A 466 -12.59 74.39 16.11
C GLN A 466 -12.56 74.38 17.67
N VAL A 467 -12.36 75.55 18.34
CA VAL A 467 -12.29 75.84 19.82
C VAL A 467 -10.89 75.82 20.44
N GLU A 468 -10.58 76.78 21.35
CA GLU A 468 -9.62 76.72 22.51
C GLU A 468 -9.07 78.12 22.92
N LYS A 469 -8.75 78.35 24.22
CA LYS A 469 -7.42 78.80 24.73
C LYS A 469 -7.30 79.09 26.26
N ASN A 470 -7.36 80.33 26.76
CA ASN A 470 -6.45 80.79 27.86
C ASN A 470 -7.08 81.43 29.14
N GLN A 471 -6.55 81.11 30.33
CA GLN A 471 -6.69 81.79 31.65
C GLN A 471 -5.28 81.96 32.31
N LYS A 472 -5.06 82.81 33.36
CA LYS A 472 -3.63 83.08 33.77
C LYS A 472 -3.09 83.50 35.17
N ARG A 473 -3.71 84.15 36.20
CA ARG A 473 -2.93 84.49 37.44
C ARG A 473 -3.60 84.69 38.84
N ILE A 474 -3.52 83.68 39.72
CA ILE A 474 -3.57 83.78 41.21
C ILE A 474 -2.57 82.75 41.80
N TYR A 475 -1.29 83.10 42.01
CA TYR A 475 -0.23 82.06 42.15
C TYR A 475 0.89 82.23 43.21
N GLU A 476 1.16 83.42 43.78
CA GLU A 476 2.55 83.73 44.18
C GLU A 476 2.91 83.77 45.68
N GLU A 477 1.95 83.88 46.61
CA GLU A 477 2.25 83.97 48.06
C GLU A 477 1.72 82.76 48.85
N MET A 478 0.78 82.02 48.25
CA MET A 478 0.42 80.61 48.49
C MET A 478 1.61 79.67 48.16
N LYS A 479 2.84 80.10 48.45
CA LYS A 479 4.08 79.63 47.83
C LYS A 479 5.16 79.33 48.85
N GLU A 480 5.29 80.08 49.96
CA GLU A 480 6.46 79.94 50.86
C GLU A 480 6.22 79.11 52.13
N GLN A 481 5.10 79.29 52.85
CA GLN A 481 4.63 78.24 53.76
C GLN A 481 4.24 76.98 52.99
N MET A 482 3.69 77.16 51.77
CA MET A 482 3.57 76.05 50.83
C MET A 482 4.95 75.48 50.51
N GLN A 483 6.05 76.25 50.45
CA GLN A 483 7.41 75.74 50.18
C GLN A 483 7.90 74.83 51.30
N GLN A 484 7.80 75.20 52.59
CA GLN A 484 8.28 74.31 53.67
C GLN A 484 7.43 73.05 53.76
N VAL A 485 6.10 73.18 53.74
CA VAL A 485 5.19 72.03 53.66
C VAL A 485 5.49 71.23 52.40
N VAL A 486 5.76 71.85 51.25
CA VAL A 486 6.20 71.19 50.02
C VAL A 486 7.57 70.55 50.22
N THR A 487 8.53 71.03 51.01
CA THR A 487 9.80 70.31 51.18
C THR A 487 9.61 69.03 51.97
N ASP A 488 8.82 69.00 53.04
CA ASP A 488 8.61 67.79 53.84
C ASP A 488 7.53 66.86 53.25
N LEU A 489 6.51 67.43 52.61
CA LEU A 489 5.62 66.71 51.70
C LEU A 489 6.39 66.21 50.47
N THR A 490 7.44 66.88 50.00
CA THR A 490 8.31 66.41 48.91
C THR A 490 9.29 65.36 49.40
N LYS A 491 9.80 65.40 50.63
CA LYS A 491 10.56 64.28 51.21
C LYS A 491 9.65 63.07 51.42
N SER A 492 8.44 63.27 51.95
CA SER A 492 7.42 62.22 52.13
C SER A 492 6.90 61.68 50.80
N LYS A 493 6.72 62.55 49.80
CA LYS A 493 6.37 62.19 48.42
C LYS A 493 7.54 61.47 47.77
N GLN A 494 8.76 62.00 47.78
CA GLN A 494 9.95 61.33 47.24
C GLN A 494 10.23 59.99 47.93
N ALA A 495 9.94 59.83 49.22
CA ALA A 495 10.04 58.54 49.91
C ALA A 495 8.95 57.58 49.40
N ARG A 496 7.68 57.98 49.38
CA ARG A 496 6.58 57.17 48.82
C ARG A 496 6.67 56.97 47.31
N GLU A 497 7.32 57.86 46.59
CA GLU A 497 7.53 57.85 45.14
C GLU A 497 8.77 57.00 44.79
N LYS A 498 9.82 56.99 45.62
CA LYS A 498 10.90 55.99 45.56
C LYS A 498 10.34 54.62 45.87
N GLN A 499 9.66 54.44 47.01
CA GLN A 499 9.02 53.18 47.39
C GLN A 499 8.01 52.71 46.33
N SER A 500 7.17 53.61 45.78
CA SER A 500 6.26 53.28 44.69
C SER A 500 7.00 52.98 43.39
N LYS A 501 8.11 53.66 43.06
CA LYS A 501 8.94 53.32 41.89
C LYS A 501 9.71 52.02 42.09
N GLU A 502 10.08 51.67 43.31
CA GLU A 502 10.72 50.40 43.67
C GLU A 502 9.71 49.26 43.59
N PHE A 503 8.49 49.42 44.11
CA PHE A 503 7.40 48.46 43.90
C PHE A 503 6.98 48.37 42.44
N SER A 504 6.84 49.49 41.72
CA SER A 504 6.56 49.47 40.27
C SER A 504 7.70 48.83 39.48
N ARG A 505 8.96 49.08 39.83
CA ARG A 505 10.13 48.42 39.22
C ARG A 505 10.12 46.93 39.49
N HIS A 506 9.88 46.50 40.73
CA HIS A 506 9.78 45.07 41.04
C HIS A 506 8.62 44.39 40.32
N LEU A 507 7.44 45.02 40.27
CA LEU A 507 6.31 44.52 39.48
C LEU A 507 6.62 44.47 37.99
N GLU A 508 7.37 45.44 37.45
CA GLU A 508 7.76 45.46 36.04
C GLU A 508 8.93 44.51 35.74
N GLU A 509 9.81 44.23 36.70
CA GLU A 509 10.85 43.21 36.62
C GLU A 509 10.24 41.79 36.65
N GLU A 510 9.23 41.55 37.50
CA GLU A 510 8.46 40.30 37.45
C GLU A 510 7.66 40.19 36.15
N ARG A 511 7.01 41.27 35.68
CA ARG A 511 6.33 41.25 34.38
C ARG A 511 7.30 40.98 33.24
N CYS A 512 8.49 41.56 33.28
CA CYS A 512 9.53 41.31 32.29
C CYS A 512 10.03 39.86 32.34
N ARG A 513 10.23 39.27 33.54
CA ARG A 513 10.54 37.84 33.70
C ARG A 513 9.47 36.96 33.05
N HIS A 514 8.23 37.05 33.51
CA HIS A 514 7.13 36.24 32.97
C HIS A 514 6.91 36.51 31.47
N GLN A 515 7.07 37.75 30.99
CA GLN A 515 6.93 38.06 29.57
C GLN A 515 8.07 37.46 28.73
N ASN A 516 9.29 37.41 29.26
CA ASN A 516 10.43 36.75 28.63
C ASN A 516 10.21 35.23 28.61
N GLU A 517 9.87 34.61 29.75
CA GLU A 517 9.56 33.17 29.87
C GLU A 517 8.43 32.73 28.93
N ILE A 518 7.36 33.54 28.82
CA ILE A 518 6.27 33.34 27.85
C ILE A 518 6.79 33.45 26.41
N SER A 519 7.71 34.37 26.12
CA SER A 519 8.29 34.53 24.78
C SER A 519 9.27 33.41 24.40
N GLU A 520 10.06 32.93 25.36
CA GLU A 520 10.98 31.79 25.19
C GLU A 520 10.20 30.50 24.98
N THR A 521 9.21 30.22 25.85
CA THR A 521 8.30 29.08 25.70
C THR A 521 7.56 29.12 24.35
N ARG A 522 7.10 30.31 23.95
CA ARG A 522 6.43 30.51 22.65
C ARG A 522 7.37 30.28 21.48
N THR A 523 8.60 30.79 21.51
CA THR A 523 9.57 30.58 20.41
C THR A 523 10.05 29.13 20.33
N ALA A 524 10.20 28.44 21.46
CA ALA A 524 10.46 27.00 21.50
C ALA A 524 9.32 26.20 20.85
N PHE A 525 8.06 26.49 21.21
CA PHE A 525 6.88 25.86 20.60
C PHE A 525 6.73 26.18 19.09
N GLU A 526 6.97 27.44 18.68
CA GLU A 526 6.96 27.82 17.27
C GLU A 526 8.09 27.12 16.48
N ALA A 527 9.27 26.91 17.09
CA ALA A 527 10.38 26.18 16.50
C ALA A 527 10.14 24.66 16.43
N GLU A 528 9.55 24.05 17.45
CA GLU A 528 9.15 22.64 17.44
C GLU A 528 8.07 22.38 16.40
N LYS A 529 7.04 23.22 16.34
CA LYS A 529 6.03 23.20 15.27
C LYS A 529 6.67 23.31 13.88
N ALA A 530 7.65 24.20 13.71
CA ALA A 530 8.40 24.34 12.47
C ALA A 530 9.33 23.15 12.18
N LYS A 531 9.75 22.37 13.19
CA LYS A 531 10.44 21.07 13.02
C LYS A 531 9.44 20.01 12.56
N MET A 532 8.36 19.79 13.30
CA MET A 532 7.31 18.80 12.98
C MET A 532 6.73 18.99 11.58
N LEU A 533 6.50 20.23 11.14
CA LEU A 533 6.06 20.53 9.76
C LEU A 533 7.11 20.19 8.69
N ARG A 534 8.41 20.35 8.97
CA ARG A 534 9.49 19.93 8.07
C ARG A 534 9.61 18.42 8.02
N ASP A 535 9.53 17.75 9.17
CA ASP A 535 9.62 16.29 9.27
C ASP A 535 8.43 15.62 8.53
N PHE A 536 7.21 16.13 8.73
CA PHE A 536 6.01 15.72 7.98
C PHE A 536 6.16 15.98 6.46
N HIS A 537 6.63 17.15 6.05
CA HIS A 537 6.84 17.45 4.63
C HIS A 537 7.90 16.53 4.01
N MET A 538 9.01 16.27 4.72
CA MET A 538 10.05 15.33 4.29
C MET A 538 9.52 13.91 4.15
N GLN A 539 8.68 13.43 5.08
CA GLN A 539 8.03 12.13 4.99
C GLN A 539 7.04 12.08 3.80
N LYS A 540 6.26 13.14 3.59
CA LYS A 540 5.37 13.26 2.41
C LYS A 540 6.16 13.22 1.10
N GLU A 541 7.24 13.99 0.97
CA GLU A 541 8.07 13.97 -0.24
C GLU A 541 8.86 12.67 -0.40
N TYR A 542 9.09 11.91 0.68
CA TYR A 542 9.64 10.55 0.60
C TYR A 542 8.62 9.58 -0.01
N ILE A 543 7.40 9.51 0.55
CA ILE A 543 6.32 8.64 0.07
C ILE A 543 5.92 9.00 -1.37
N LEU A 544 5.88 10.29 -1.73
CA LEU A 544 5.62 10.72 -3.10
C LEU A 544 6.71 10.21 -4.07
N ARG A 545 7.99 10.26 -3.71
CA ARG A 545 9.08 9.74 -4.54
C ARG A 545 9.06 8.23 -4.68
N GLU A 546 8.70 7.49 -3.62
CA GLU A 546 8.47 6.03 -3.73
C GLU A 546 7.32 5.74 -4.71
N HIS A 547 6.19 6.43 -4.59
CA HIS A 547 5.06 6.26 -5.53
C HIS A 547 5.40 6.69 -6.96
N GLU A 548 6.20 7.75 -7.17
CA GLU A 548 6.69 8.13 -8.50
C GLU A 548 7.61 7.05 -9.09
N GLN A 549 8.46 6.42 -8.27
CA GLN A 549 9.30 5.29 -8.69
C GLN A 549 8.47 4.03 -9.00
N ASP A 550 7.51 3.65 -8.16
CA ASP A 550 6.58 2.54 -8.42
C ASP A 550 5.80 2.75 -9.73
N ILE A 551 5.29 3.96 -9.96
CA ILE A 551 4.63 4.34 -11.21
C ILE A 551 5.59 4.32 -12.40
N GLY A 552 6.86 4.68 -12.20
CA GLY A 552 7.94 4.55 -13.20
C GLY A 552 8.18 3.09 -13.58
N HIS A 553 8.51 2.25 -12.61
CA HIS A 553 8.74 0.80 -12.81
C HIS A 553 7.54 0.10 -13.46
N LEU A 554 6.31 0.48 -13.09
CA LEU A 554 5.09 -0.09 -13.69
C LEU A 554 4.90 0.35 -15.15
N LYS A 555 5.25 1.60 -15.51
CA LYS A 555 5.26 2.07 -16.90
C LYS A 555 6.33 1.34 -17.71
N GLU A 556 7.56 1.26 -17.23
CA GLU A 556 8.66 0.54 -17.89
C GLU A 556 8.31 -0.94 -18.11
N PHE A 557 7.66 -1.58 -17.13
CA PHE A 557 7.16 -2.94 -17.27
C PHE A 557 6.07 -3.06 -18.35
N GLN A 558 5.12 -2.12 -18.40
CA GLN A 558 4.07 -2.09 -19.43
C GLN A 558 4.66 -1.82 -20.82
N GLU A 559 5.54 -0.84 -20.97
CA GLU A 559 6.22 -0.50 -22.22
C GLU A 559 7.05 -1.67 -22.75
N THR A 560 7.80 -2.37 -21.89
CA THR A 560 8.56 -3.55 -22.32
C THR A 560 7.67 -4.72 -22.74
N GLU A 561 6.55 -5.01 -22.05
CA GLU A 561 5.64 -6.09 -22.50
C GLU A 561 4.83 -5.70 -23.75
N ILE A 562 4.45 -4.43 -23.91
CA ILE A 562 3.91 -3.91 -25.19
C ILE A 562 4.93 -4.15 -26.30
N HIS A 563 6.19 -3.77 -26.12
CA HIS A 563 7.23 -3.98 -27.12
C HIS A 563 7.49 -5.47 -27.45
N LYS A 564 7.39 -6.35 -26.45
CA LYS A 564 7.42 -7.81 -26.65
C LYS A 564 6.21 -8.30 -27.47
N LEU A 565 5.01 -7.77 -27.23
CA LEU A 565 3.80 -8.11 -27.98
C LEU A 565 3.86 -7.58 -29.42
N GLU A 566 4.28 -6.33 -29.64
CA GLU A 566 4.53 -5.75 -30.97
C GLU A 566 5.53 -6.59 -31.77
N THR A 567 6.63 -7.00 -31.14
CA THR A 567 7.66 -7.85 -31.78
C THR A 567 7.08 -9.21 -32.16
N ARG A 568 6.32 -9.86 -31.26
CA ARG A 568 5.61 -11.13 -31.55
C ARG A 568 4.55 -10.99 -32.65
N MET A 569 3.90 -9.83 -32.78
CA MET A 569 2.95 -9.56 -33.88
C MET A 569 3.68 -9.36 -35.20
N ARG A 570 4.75 -8.55 -35.21
CA ARG A 570 5.60 -8.34 -36.40
C ARG A 570 6.20 -9.65 -36.89
N GLU A 571 6.76 -10.48 -36.01
CA GLU A 571 7.23 -11.82 -36.36
C GLU A 571 6.15 -12.72 -37.01
N LYS A 572 4.90 -12.62 -36.57
CA LYS A 572 3.78 -13.39 -37.18
C LYS A 572 3.42 -12.82 -38.55
N GLN A 573 3.41 -11.49 -38.69
CA GLN A 573 3.18 -10.80 -39.96
C GLN A 573 4.29 -11.15 -40.97
N ASP A 574 5.58 -11.01 -40.60
CA ASP A 574 6.73 -11.41 -41.42
C ASP A 574 6.63 -12.85 -41.92
N LYS A 575 6.17 -13.79 -41.06
CA LYS A 575 5.98 -15.21 -41.41
C LYS A 575 4.80 -15.41 -42.36
N PHE A 576 3.71 -14.68 -42.16
CA PHE A 576 2.54 -14.70 -43.06
C PHE A 576 2.87 -14.10 -44.43
N GLU A 577 3.55 -12.94 -44.47
CA GLU A 577 3.97 -12.27 -45.71
C GLU A 577 4.93 -13.16 -46.51
N LYS A 578 5.95 -13.76 -45.86
CA LYS A 578 6.84 -14.76 -46.51
C LYS A 578 6.03 -15.91 -47.10
N SER A 579 5.16 -16.54 -46.31
CA SER A 579 4.32 -17.63 -46.80
C SER A 579 3.37 -17.20 -47.94
N SER A 580 2.85 -15.96 -47.94
CA SER A 580 2.09 -15.42 -49.07
C SER A 580 2.95 -15.32 -50.31
N THR A 581 4.15 -14.74 -50.22
CA THR A 581 5.07 -14.62 -51.37
C THR A 581 5.55 -15.97 -51.91
N GLU A 582 5.76 -16.97 -51.04
CA GLU A 582 6.08 -18.35 -51.41
C GLU A 582 4.91 -19.04 -52.13
N ASN A 583 3.69 -18.90 -51.62
CA ASN A 583 2.48 -19.42 -52.27
C ASN A 583 2.21 -18.72 -53.61
N GLU A 584 2.41 -17.40 -53.70
CA GLU A 584 2.31 -16.65 -54.95
C GLU A 584 3.38 -17.07 -55.98
N GLN A 585 4.60 -17.39 -55.52
CA GLN A 585 5.64 -17.95 -56.38
C GLN A 585 5.21 -19.32 -56.91
N LEU A 586 4.79 -20.23 -56.03
CA LEU A 586 4.29 -21.56 -56.42
C LEU A 586 3.10 -21.47 -57.40
N VAL A 587 2.17 -20.53 -57.20
CA VAL A 587 1.05 -20.29 -58.13
C VAL A 587 1.54 -19.73 -59.47
N ARG A 588 2.59 -18.91 -59.50
CA ARG A 588 3.22 -18.44 -60.75
C ARG A 588 3.93 -19.58 -61.48
N ASP A 589 4.71 -20.40 -60.77
CA ASP A 589 5.44 -21.53 -61.32
C ASP A 589 4.47 -22.61 -61.88
N LEU A 590 3.40 -22.94 -61.15
CA LEU A 590 2.37 -23.88 -61.61
C LEU A 590 1.59 -23.34 -62.82
N ARG A 591 1.34 -22.03 -62.90
CA ARG A 591 0.75 -21.41 -64.10
C ARG A 591 1.69 -21.51 -65.30
N GLU A 592 3.00 -21.31 -65.10
CA GLU A 592 3.98 -21.46 -66.17
C GLU A 592 4.07 -22.92 -66.64
N GLN A 593 4.18 -23.88 -65.72
CA GLN A 593 4.15 -25.32 -66.04
C GLN A 593 2.88 -25.72 -66.83
N LEU A 594 1.70 -25.19 -66.44
CA LEU A 594 0.45 -25.42 -67.16
C LEU A 594 0.44 -24.80 -68.57
N VAL A 595 1.09 -23.66 -68.76
CA VAL A 595 1.28 -23.03 -70.08
C VAL A 595 2.25 -23.84 -70.93
N GLN A 596 3.40 -24.24 -70.39
CA GLN A 596 4.39 -25.09 -71.07
C GLN A 596 3.77 -26.45 -71.48
N ALA A 597 3.02 -27.09 -70.58
CA ALA A 597 2.31 -28.35 -70.88
C ALA A 597 1.22 -28.17 -71.96
N ASN A 598 0.51 -27.03 -71.98
CA ASN A 598 -0.43 -26.71 -73.06
C ASN A 598 0.27 -26.40 -74.40
N GLN A 599 1.46 -25.80 -74.38
CA GLN A 599 2.27 -25.58 -75.58
C GLN A 599 2.74 -26.92 -76.15
N LEU A 600 3.28 -27.80 -75.31
CA LEU A 600 3.68 -29.16 -75.70
C LEU A 600 2.50 -29.98 -76.25
N ARG A 601 1.33 -29.95 -75.57
CA ARG A 601 0.12 -30.61 -76.07
C ARG A 601 -0.34 -30.04 -77.42
N LYS A 602 -0.20 -28.73 -77.66
CA LYS A 602 -0.49 -28.12 -78.97
C LYS A 602 0.50 -28.57 -80.04
N GLN A 603 1.79 -28.66 -79.72
CA GLN A 603 2.81 -29.20 -80.63
C GLN A 603 2.49 -30.66 -81.02
N GLN A 604 2.23 -31.52 -80.04
CA GLN A 604 1.83 -32.91 -80.26
C GLN A 604 0.55 -33.05 -81.11
N LEU A 605 -0.43 -32.15 -80.93
CA LEU A 605 -1.65 -32.12 -81.77
C LEU A 605 -1.37 -31.67 -83.21
N VAL A 606 -0.40 -30.78 -83.43
CA VAL A 606 0.06 -30.38 -84.77
C VAL A 606 0.85 -31.52 -85.42
N GLU A 607 1.75 -32.18 -84.70
CA GLU A 607 2.50 -33.35 -85.17
C GLU A 607 1.56 -34.50 -85.55
N LEU A 608 0.58 -34.84 -84.71
CA LEU A 608 -0.46 -35.82 -85.03
C LEU A 608 -1.35 -35.37 -86.21
N GLY A 609 -1.55 -34.06 -86.40
CA GLY A 609 -2.23 -33.51 -87.57
C GLY A 609 -1.44 -33.72 -88.87
N ILE A 610 -0.13 -33.47 -88.83
CA ILE A 610 0.79 -33.70 -89.94
C ILE A 610 0.84 -35.20 -90.28
N LEU A 611 1.07 -36.08 -89.29
CA LEU A 611 1.13 -37.52 -89.50
C LEU A 611 -0.17 -38.09 -90.11
N ARG A 612 -1.34 -37.58 -89.71
CA ARG A 612 -2.63 -37.98 -90.30
C ARG A 612 -2.80 -37.49 -91.74
N GLU A 613 -2.31 -36.30 -92.06
CA GLU A 613 -2.35 -35.79 -93.43
C GLU A 613 -1.32 -36.50 -94.33
N GLU A 614 -0.14 -36.85 -93.81
CA GLU A 614 0.84 -37.71 -94.47
C GLU A 614 0.31 -39.13 -94.72
N GLU A 615 -0.39 -39.72 -93.75
CA GLU A 615 -1.03 -41.03 -93.89
C GLU A 615 -2.19 -40.98 -94.90
N LYS A 616 -3.03 -39.93 -94.86
CA LYS A 616 -4.08 -39.67 -95.86
C LYS A 616 -3.49 -39.49 -97.26
N GLN A 617 -2.41 -38.73 -97.41
CA GLN A 617 -1.68 -38.59 -98.68
C GLN A 617 -1.00 -39.90 -99.11
N LYS A 618 -0.56 -40.74 -98.18
CA LYS A 618 -0.06 -42.08 -98.47
C LYS A 618 -1.17 -42.98 -99.00
N ILE A 619 -2.32 -43.05 -98.32
CA ILE A 619 -3.49 -43.81 -98.78
C ILE A 619 -3.95 -43.32 -100.15
N GLN A 620 -3.95 -42.00 -100.40
CA GLN A 620 -4.26 -41.45 -101.73
C GLN A 620 -3.23 -41.89 -102.78
N ARG A 621 -1.92 -41.78 -102.51
CA ARG A 621 -0.86 -42.24 -103.43
C ARG A 621 -0.91 -43.75 -103.69
N ASP A 622 -1.18 -44.54 -102.65
CA ASP A 622 -1.32 -45.99 -102.74
C ASP A 622 -2.56 -46.34 -103.59
N HIS A 623 -3.68 -45.64 -103.42
CA HIS A 623 -4.89 -45.80 -104.24
C HIS A 623 -4.70 -45.32 -105.69
N GLU A 624 -4.00 -44.22 -105.93
CA GLU A 624 -3.62 -43.76 -107.27
C GLU A 624 -2.70 -44.78 -107.98
N ALA A 625 -1.79 -45.42 -107.23
CA ALA A 625 -0.97 -46.53 -107.71
C ALA A 625 -1.79 -47.80 -107.99
N GLU A 626 -2.78 -48.15 -107.15
CA GLU A 626 -3.72 -49.25 -107.41
C GLU A 626 -4.60 -48.98 -108.64
N LEU A 627 -5.15 -47.78 -108.79
CA LEU A 627 -5.90 -47.38 -109.98
C LEU A 627 -5.02 -47.43 -111.24
N THR A 628 -3.75 -47.06 -111.14
CA THR A 628 -2.78 -47.16 -112.24
C THR A 628 -2.46 -48.63 -112.56
N ARG A 629 -2.30 -49.48 -111.54
CA ARG A 629 -2.08 -50.92 -111.68
C ARG A 629 -3.31 -51.63 -112.28
N LEU A 630 -4.52 -51.26 -111.87
CA LEU A 630 -5.77 -51.77 -112.42
C LEU A 630 -5.98 -51.33 -113.87
N LYS A 631 -5.67 -50.08 -114.22
CA LYS A 631 -5.64 -49.62 -115.62
C LYS A 631 -4.63 -50.38 -116.46
N ALA A 632 -3.41 -50.62 -115.95
CA ALA A 632 -2.39 -51.40 -116.63
C ALA A 632 -2.82 -52.88 -116.80
N ALA A 633 -3.41 -53.49 -115.78
CA ALA A 633 -3.95 -54.85 -115.84
C ALA A 633 -5.15 -54.97 -116.79
N TYR A 634 -6.02 -53.94 -116.85
CA TYR A 634 -7.14 -53.87 -117.78
C TYR A 634 -6.68 -53.71 -119.23
N GLU A 635 -5.72 -52.81 -119.51
CA GLU A 635 -5.13 -52.69 -120.86
C GLU A 635 -4.33 -53.95 -121.23
N GLN A 636 -3.68 -54.62 -120.28
CA GLN A 636 -3.06 -55.93 -120.49
C GLN A 636 -4.11 -57.01 -120.81
N GLN A 637 -5.24 -57.06 -120.09
CA GLN A 637 -6.34 -57.99 -120.34
C GLN A 637 -6.99 -57.72 -121.70
N LYS A 638 -7.22 -56.45 -122.05
CA LYS A 638 -7.72 -56.00 -123.36
C LYS A 638 -6.76 -56.36 -124.49
N LEU A 639 -5.45 -56.23 -124.28
CA LEU A 639 -4.42 -56.71 -125.20
C LEU A 639 -4.39 -58.24 -125.29
N GLN A 640 -4.62 -58.96 -124.19
CA GLN A 640 -4.74 -60.42 -124.18
C GLN A 640 -6.00 -60.90 -124.92
N LEU A 641 -7.17 -60.26 -124.71
CA LEU A 641 -8.38 -60.54 -125.49
C LEU A 641 -8.19 -60.19 -126.97
N SER A 642 -7.54 -59.07 -127.29
CA SER A 642 -7.22 -58.72 -128.68
C SER A 642 -6.30 -59.75 -129.34
N LYS A 643 -5.29 -60.26 -128.62
CA LYS A 643 -4.43 -61.36 -129.08
C LYS A 643 -5.19 -62.69 -129.18
N ALA A 644 -6.06 -63.01 -128.23
CA ALA A 644 -6.87 -64.22 -128.24
C ALA A 644 -7.86 -64.21 -129.41
N HIS A 645 -8.57 -63.08 -129.63
CA HIS A 645 -9.43 -62.87 -130.80
C HIS A 645 -8.62 -62.90 -132.11
N SER A 646 -7.38 -62.39 -132.13
CA SER A 646 -6.50 -62.50 -133.30
C SER A 646 -6.12 -63.95 -133.58
N ALA A 647 -5.74 -64.73 -132.56
CA ALA A 647 -5.39 -66.14 -132.68
C ALA A 647 -6.63 -67.02 -132.96
N GLU A 648 -7.81 -66.64 -132.49
CA GLU A 648 -9.08 -67.28 -132.80
C GLU A 648 -9.51 -66.96 -134.24
N MET A 649 -9.32 -65.72 -134.70
CA MET A 649 -9.49 -65.34 -136.11
C MET A 649 -8.49 -66.07 -137.02
N GLU A 650 -7.22 -66.21 -136.62
CA GLU A 650 -6.22 -67.04 -137.30
C GLU A 650 -6.66 -68.52 -137.30
N SER A 651 -7.19 -69.04 -136.19
CA SER A 651 -7.72 -70.42 -136.12
C SER A 651 -8.97 -70.62 -136.96
N VAL A 652 -9.85 -69.61 -137.08
CA VAL A 652 -11.02 -69.64 -137.97
C VAL A 652 -10.57 -69.56 -139.42
N LEU A 653 -9.64 -68.66 -139.77
CA LEU A 653 -9.04 -68.57 -141.10
C LEU A 653 -8.32 -69.88 -141.47
N GLU A 654 -7.60 -70.52 -140.54
CA GLU A 654 -6.96 -71.81 -140.73
C GLU A 654 -7.98 -72.94 -140.94
N LYS A 655 -9.05 -72.99 -140.13
CA LYS A 655 -10.17 -73.92 -140.34
C LYS A 655 -10.89 -73.70 -141.66
N THR A 656 -11.11 -72.45 -142.08
CA THR A 656 -11.69 -72.11 -143.38
C THR A 656 -10.73 -72.42 -144.53
N ASN A 657 -9.41 -72.30 -144.32
CA ASN A 657 -8.38 -72.72 -145.28
C ASN A 657 -8.31 -74.26 -145.38
N ASP A 658 -8.49 -74.99 -144.28
CA ASP A 658 -8.61 -76.46 -144.28
C ASP A 658 -9.94 -76.96 -144.84
N GLN A 659 -11.03 -76.20 -144.67
CA GLN A 659 -12.28 -76.41 -145.40
C GLN A 659 -12.10 -76.14 -146.90
N LEU A 660 -11.42 -75.06 -147.30
CA LEU A 660 -11.05 -74.81 -148.70
C LEU A 660 -10.18 -75.94 -149.25
N ARG A 661 -9.18 -76.43 -148.51
CA ARG A 661 -8.39 -77.62 -148.87
C ARG A 661 -9.24 -78.90 -148.88
N SER A 662 -10.33 -78.99 -148.12
CA SER A 662 -11.28 -80.12 -148.20
C SER A 662 -12.12 -80.02 -149.46
N ILE A 663 -12.64 -78.83 -149.77
CA ILE A 663 -13.41 -78.51 -150.97
C ILE A 663 -12.53 -78.69 -152.23
N ASP A 664 -11.26 -78.27 -152.21
CA ASP A 664 -10.28 -78.53 -153.27
C ASP A 664 -9.99 -80.03 -153.44
N ARG A 665 -9.94 -80.79 -152.33
CA ARG A 665 -9.82 -82.26 -152.37
C ARG A 665 -11.10 -82.92 -152.90
N GLU A 666 -12.28 -82.45 -152.52
CA GLU A 666 -13.58 -82.93 -153.00
C GLU A 666 -13.78 -82.60 -154.48
N TYR A 667 -13.38 -81.41 -154.95
CA TYR A 667 -13.35 -81.07 -156.36
C TYR A 667 -12.26 -81.83 -157.12
N ALA A 668 -11.10 -82.11 -156.52
CA ALA A 668 -10.10 -82.99 -157.12
C ALA A 668 -10.60 -84.44 -157.23
N GLU A 669 -11.35 -84.93 -156.23
CA GLU A 669 -12.02 -86.23 -156.27
C GLU A 669 -13.16 -86.26 -157.29
N GLN A 670 -14.03 -85.25 -157.35
CA GLN A 670 -15.08 -85.16 -158.38
C GLN A 670 -14.47 -85.07 -159.78
N ARG A 671 -13.37 -84.33 -159.93
CA ARG A 671 -12.60 -84.25 -161.18
C ARG A 671 -11.96 -85.59 -161.52
N ASN A 672 -11.45 -86.35 -160.55
CA ASN A 672 -10.90 -87.68 -160.76
C ASN A 672 -12.01 -88.71 -161.08
N LYS A 673 -13.13 -88.74 -160.35
CA LYS A 673 -14.31 -89.57 -160.63
C LYS A 673 -14.92 -89.27 -162.02
N SER A 674 -14.95 -87.99 -162.41
CA SER A 674 -15.31 -87.57 -163.77
C SER A 674 -14.30 -88.08 -164.81
N LYS A 675 -13.00 -88.03 -164.50
CA LYS A 675 -11.91 -88.53 -165.37
C LYS A 675 -11.91 -90.06 -165.48
N GLU A 676 -12.28 -90.78 -164.41
CA GLU A 676 -12.52 -92.23 -164.40
C GLU A 676 -13.73 -92.58 -165.25
N SER A 677 -14.88 -91.90 -165.07
CA SER A 677 -16.06 -92.13 -165.91
C SER A 677 -15.82 -91.80 -167.39
N ILE A 678 -15.01 -90.76 -167.69
CA ILE A 678 -14.52 -90.49 -169.06
C ILE A 678 -13.63 -91.63 -169.56
N SER A 679 -12.78 -92.21 -168.70
CA SER A 679 -11.93 -93.35 -169.04
C SER A 679 -12.73 -94.64 -169.27
N GLU A 680 -13.80 -94.87 -168.52
CA GLU A 680 -14.75 -95.98 -168.72
C GLU A 680 -15.49 -95.83 -170.04
N LEU A 681 -16.02 -94.64 -170.34
CA LEU A 681 -16.65 -94.34 -171.63
C LEU A 681 -15.65 -94.48 -172.80
N GLN A 682 -14.40 -94.07 -172.62
CA GLN A 682 -13.33 -94.32 -173.60
C GLN A 682 -12.99 -95.81 -173.75
N SER A 683 -13.06 -96.60 -172.67
CA SER A 683 -12.87 -98.05 -172.70
C SER A 683 -14.02 -98.77 -173.43
N VAL A 684 -15.28 -98.37 -173.21
CA VAL A 684 -16.43 -98.88 -173.97
C VAL A 684 -16.32 -98.52 -175.46
N ILE A 685 -15.90 -97.30 -175.78
CA ILE A 685 -15.62 -96.86 -177.16
C ILE A 685 -14.43 -97.63 -177.77
N ALA A 686 -13.45 -98.07 -176.98
CA ALA A 686 -12.35 -98.91 -177.45
C ALA A 686 -12.80 -100.35 -177.73
N GLN A 687 -13.61 -100.95 -176.84
CA GLN A 687 -14.16 -102.30 -177.03
C GLN A 687 -15.05 -102.36 -178.27
N MET A 688 -15.98 -101.40 -178.43
CA MET A 688 -16.83 -101.28 -179.63
C MET A 688 -16.06 -101.04 -180.94
N LYS A 689 -14.77 -100.67 -180.88
CA LYS A 689 -13.88 -100.52 -182.05
C LYS A 689 -13.00 -101.74 -182.32
N LEU A 690 -12.89 -102.69 -181.39
CA LEU A 690 -12.13 -103.92 -181.58
C LEU A 690 -12.97 -105.03 -182.21
N ASP A 691 -14.21 -105.21 -181.77
CA ASP A 691 -15.12 -106.28 -182.24
C ASP A 691 -15.78 -105.96 -183.60
N ILE A 692 -15.28 -104.95 -184.32
CA ILE A 692 -15.60 -104.64 -185.73
C ILE A 692 -14.40 -104.99 -186.65
N LYS A 693 -13.35 -105.66 -186.11
CA LYS A 693 -12.15 -106.06 -186.86
C LYS A 693 -11.69 -107.51 -186.67
N ARG A 694 -12.57 -108.40 -186.21
CA ARG A 694 -12.52 -109.86 -186.42
C ARG A 694 -13.92 -110.40 -186.67
#